data_AF-A0A1I0WZS9-F1
#
_entry.id   AF-A0A1I0WZS9-F1
#
_cell.length_a   1.000
_cell.length_b   1.000
_cell.length_c   1.000
_cell.angle_alpha   90.00
_cell.angle_beta   90.00
_cell.angle_gamma   90.00
#
_symmetry.space_group_name_H-M   'P 1'
#
loop_
_entity.id
_entity.type
_entity.pdbx_description
1 polymer ?
#
loop_
_entity_poly.entity_id
_entity_poly.type
_entity_poly.pdbx_seq_one_letter_code
_entity_poly.pdbx_strand_id
1 'polypeptide(L)'
;MANSTDPISEIAELDLDDPENYTTHRAEQWVRWSPNEADTHATDETGDYRRFVDASCDLTMRGGTTSGVIYPLAVCSLARRYVFRSVGGASAGAIAASATAAAEYGRFAEQPDTVPEGSVRPGFAGLAGLIRWMVSGTGAQRWRLVQLFQPNTALSRIYRVLVALMQSPQTTGRNRLTCVVAALLTAVSRIAGVVLTLLFLGWLTAPFAMAMAAPPAGWNDARPLVAGLAAVAAVAAAGWLLRVAAGWFRLGSLVLAVPLAAGVLTLLLRGTIAGGPANAAGWMAATAAVVTCWLVTTLAVGAAFAVIYGRACRPVLAEAERFRFGIVPGATPYRPTPVDRLAGVPASTGVPPLATWLADRLDELAGLDGERALTFGDLWRGPDAGRDGERDPAVLRNLATHSGDRVINLALMTTDLSAGRPFRLPLAAWDGVGDRWQFCPDCLDGIVGERVIRQMSTEGTANDRCPRHPERVLHWLPDPWDMPVVLAVRMSLSLPGLICPVPLHRLGRVHWFSDGGITSNFPIHFFDALLPRWPTFGLNLHSVAGKVDAVDEVFLPPQSSAEPAPPWSAVGAGAADFAGRILNTFLGWRDTMQSALPGFRGRIAHVRQGDGEGGTNLFMPPELIAELALRGYRAGEQLKVRFSIAGTDGEAPGFTQTDRYRWLRMRLALREYREISLQAAARAPLYRERATKYPIPEALAGWFADAAGGWPRQEPHGPAIEKTFDGLGELADSHLSEPFDGTAPVNPVLRLTPPE
;
A
#
# COMPACT_ATOMS: atom_id res chain seq x y z
N MET A 1 -27.12 25.16 8.98
CA MET A 1 -27.19 24.04 9.94
C MET A 1 -27.37 22.78 9.11
N ALA A 2 -26.29 22.09 8.76
CA ALA A 2 -26.37 20.83 8.04
C ALA A 2 -26.77 19.74 9.03
N ASN A 3 -27.83 18.99 8.73
CA ASN A 3 -28.16 17.75 9.45
C ASN A 3 -26.90 16.88 9.45
N SER A 4 -26.25 16.70 10.60
CA SER A 4 -25.17 15.72 10.71
C SER A 4 -25.82 14.35 10.81
N THR A 5 -26.24 13.82 9.66
CA THR A 5 -26.65 12.42 9.55
C THR A 5 -25.46 11.56 9.97
N ASP A 6 -25.70 10.58 10.82
CA ASP A 6 -24.68 9.62 11.24
C ASP A 6 -24.17 8.86 10.00
N PRO A 7 -22.84 8.86 9.71
CA PRO A 7 -22.30 8.25 8.49
C PRO A 7 -22.58 6.74 8.42
N ILE A 8 -22.74 6.07 9.56
CA ILE A 8 -23.10 4.64 9.57
C ILE A 8 -24.53 4.44 9.06
N SER A 9 -25.45 5.31 9.47
CA SER A 9 -26.84 5.31 8.99
C SER A 9 -26.93 5.67 7.51
N GLU A 10 -26.14 6.62 7.02
CA GLU A 10 -26.08 6.99 5.59
C GLU A 10 -25.66 5.78 4.72
N ILE A 11 -24.71 4.94 5.16
CA ILE A 11 -24.34 3.71 4.44
C ILE A 11 -25.51 2.73 4.34
N ALA A 12 -26.33 2.62 5.39
CA ALA A 12 -27.50 1.75 5.37
C ALA A 12 -28.57 2.24 4.39
N GLU A 13 -28.74 3.55 4.25
CA GLU A 13 -29.68 4.19 3.31
C GLU A 13 -29.30 4.00 1.83
N LEU A 14 -28.03 3.76 1.52
CA LEU A 14 -27.57 3.54 0.14
C LEU A 14 -28.04 2.21 -0.47
N ASP A 15 -28.54 1.29 0.36
CA ASP A 15 -29.05 -0.03 -0.05
C ASP A 15 -28.06 -0.82 -0.94
N LEU A 16 -26.80 -0.89 -0.52
CA LEU A 16 -25.73 -1.55 -1.28
C LEU A 16 -25.67 -3.07 -1.08
N ASP A 17 -26.54 -3.63 -0.26
CA ASP A 17 -26.50 -5.04 0.13
C ASP A 17 -27.56 -5.89 -0.53
N ASP A 18 -28.45 -5.28 -1.31
CA ASP A 18 -29.33 -6.01 -2.22
C ASP A 18 -28.52 -6.49 -3.44
N PRO A 19 -28.37 -7.82 -3.66
CA PRO A 19 -27.70 -8.36 -4.84
C PRO A 19 -28.37 -7.94 -6.17
N GLU A 20 -29.69 -7.69 -6.19
CA GLU A 20 -30.43 -7.33 -7.40
C GLU A 20 -29.93 -6.01 -8.02
N ASN A 21 -29.42 -5.10 -7.19
CA ASN A 21 -28.81 -3.84 -7.61
C ASN A 21 -27.59 -4.02 -8.53
N TYR A 22 -27.01 -5.22 -8.59
CA TYR A 22 -25.80 -5.51 -9.37
C TYR A 22 -26.02 -6.51 -10.53
N THR A 23 -27.19 -7.15 -10.59
CA THR A 23 -27.50 -8.22 -11.56
C THR A 23 -28.58 -7.82 -12.56
N THR A 24 -29.43 -6.85 -12.22
CA THR A 24 -30.55 -6.42 -13.06
C THR A 24 -30.05 -5.91 -14.42
N HIS A 25 -30.60 -6.45 -15.52
CA HIS A 25 -30.22 -6.22 -16.93
C HIS A 25 -28.90 -6.86 -17.42
N ARG A 26 -28.38 -7.91 -16.76
CA ARG A 26 -27.06 -8.50 -17.10
C ARG A 26 -26.98 -10.03 -17.10
N ALA A 27 -28.10 -10.72 -17.20
CA ALA A 27 -28.12 -12.18 -17.39
C ALA A 27 -27.83 -12.60 -18.85
N GLU A 28 -27.63 -11.64 -19.75
CA GLU A 28 -27.44 -11.86 -21.18
C GLU A 28 -26.05 -12.44 -21.48
N GLN A 29 -25.95 -13.25 -22.55
CA GLN A 29 -24.72 -13.97 -22.88
C GLN A 29 -23.54 -13.03 -23.16
N TRP A 30 -23.78 -11.85 -23.74
CA TRP A 30 -22.71 -10.89 -24.06
C TRP A 30 -21.94 -10.44 -22.82
N VAL A 31 -22.56 -10.43 -21.62
CA VAL A 31 -21.87 -10.06 -20.38
C VAL A 31 -20.67 -10.98 -20.10
N ARG A 32 -20.74 -12.21 -20.59
CA ARG A 32 -19.76 -13.28 -20.34
C ARG A 32 -18.63 -13.32 -21.36
N TRP A 33 -18.73 -12.56 -22.45
CA TRP A 33 -17.70 -12.52 -23.48
C TRP A 33 -16.35 -12.04 -22.93
N SER A 34 -15.29 -12.64 -23.45
CA SER A 34 -13.96 -12.04 -23.33
C SER A 34 -13.87 -10.77 -24.21
N PRO A 35 -12.97 -9.82 -23.88
CA PRO A 35 -12.74 -8.65 -24.73
C PRO A 35 -12.48 -8.96 -26.21
N ASN A 36 -11.68 -9.97 -26.52
CA ASN A 36 -11.36 -10.35 -27.89
C ASN A 36 -12.54 -11.04 -28.59
N GLU A 37 -13.29 -11.88 -27.87
CA GLU A 37 -14.54 -12.45 -28.39
C GLU A 37 -15.54 -11.35 -28.75
N ALA A 38 -15.72 -10.35 -27.88
CA ALA A 38 -16.60 -9.21 -28.15
C ALA A 38 -16.18 -8.46 -29.42
N ASP A 39 -14.87 -8.28 -29.67
CA ASP A 39 -14.38 -7.61 -30.89
C ASP A 39 -14.74 -8.38 -32.18
N THR A 40 -14.91 -9.71 -32.11
CA THR A 40 -15.41 -10.48 -33.26
C THR A 40 -16.87 -10.16 -33.62
N HIS A 41 -17.63 -9.61 -32.66
CA HIS A 41 -19.00 -9.14 -32.84
C HIS A 41 -19.10 -7.63 -33.15
N ALA A 42 -17.98 -6.94 -33.44
CA ALA A 42 -18.00 -5.49 -33.66
C ALA A 42 -18.85 -5.05 -34.87
N THR A 43 -19.07 -5.93 -35.85
CA THR A 43 -19.91 -5.68 -37.03
C THR A 43 -21.37 -6.08 -36.83
N ASP A 44 -21.74 -6.52 -35.63
CA ASP A 44 -23.08 -7.03 -35.34
C ASP A 44 -24.16 -5.94 -35.40
N GLU A 45 -25.23 -6.21 -36.15
CA GLU A 45 -26.40 -5.35 -36.28
C GLU A 45 -27.31 -5.37 -35.03
N THR A 46 -27.22 -6.39 -34.17
CA THR A 46 -28.04 -6.51 -32.95
C THR A 46 -27.73 -5.43 -31.90
N GLY A 47 -26.55 -4.81 -31.98
CA GLY A 47 -26.07 -3.81 -31.04
C GLY A 47 -25.45 -4.37 -29.75
N ASP A 48 -25.30 -5.70 -29.63
CA ASP A 48 -24.78 -6.33 -28.41
C ASP A 48 -23.32 -5.97 -28.11
N TYR A 49 -22.48 -5.83 -29.14
CA TYR A 49 -21.11 -5.31 -28.96
C TYR A 49 -21.12 -3.91 -28.32
N ARG A 50 -22.04 -3.03 -28.73
CA ARG A 50 -22.14 -1.69 -28.16
C ARG A 50 -22.60 -1.75 -26.69
N ARG A 51 -23.57 -2.61 -26.37
CA ARG A 51 -24.00 -2.84 -24.98
C ARG A 51 -22.86 -3.37 -24.11
N PHE A 52 -22.11 -4.35 -24.60
CA PHE A 52 -20.93 -4.90 -23.93
C PHE A 52 -19.92 -3.80 -23.61
N VAL A 53 -19.58 -3.00 -24.61
CA VAL A 53 -18.58 -1.94 -24.50
C VAL A 53 -19.04 -0.80 -23.58
N ASP A 54 -20.31 -0.39 -23.64
CA ASP A 54 -20.85 0.70 -22.83
C ASP A 54 -21.17 0.28 -21.37
N ALA A 55 -21.25 -1.03 -21.12
CA ALA A 55 -21.41 -1.60 -19.79
C ALA A 55 -20.10 -2.15 -19.21
N SER A 56 -18.96 -2.05 -19.90
CA SER A 56 -17.66 -2.53 -19.40
C SER A 56 -16.81 -1.38 -18.87
N CYS A 57 -15.97 -1.66 -17.87
CA CYS A 57 -14.89 -0.76 -17.48
C CYS A 57 -13.70 -1.54 -16.93
N ASP A 58 -12.55 -0.86 -16.86
CA ASP A 58 -11.41 -1.33 -16.08
C ASP A 58 -11.25 -0.45 -14.83
N LEU A 59 -10.64 -0.99 -13.78
CA LEU A 59 -10.44 -0.27 -12.53
C LEU A 59 -9.03 -0.45 -11.98
N THR A 60 -8.40 0.66 -11.63
CA THR A 60 -7.08 0.68 -10.96
C THR A 60 -7.16 1.44 -9.65
N MET A 61 -6.55 0.90 -8.62
CA MET A 61 -6.60 1.44 -7.26
C MET A 61 -5.19 1.66 -6.73
N ARG A 62 -4.94 2.87 -6.24
CA ARG A 62 -3.62 3.23 -5.70
C ARG A 62 -3.34 2.51 -4.38
N GLY A 63 -2.09 2.13 -4.16
CA GLY A 63 -1.61 1.70 -2.86
C GLY A 63 -1.61 2.83 -1.83
N GLY A 64 -1.87 2.47 -0.58
CA GLY A 64 -1.86 3.39 0.56
C GLY A 64 -2.43 2.70 1.78
N THR A 65 -1.80 2.88 2.93
CA THR A 65 -2.08 2.11 4.16
C THR A 65 -3.54 2.13 4.65
N THR A 66 -4.35 3.12 4.24
CA THR A 66 -5.78 3.24 4.59
C THR A 66 -6.74 3.22 3.42
N SER A 67 -6.23 2.83 2.26
CA SER A 67 -7.01 2.73 1.02
C SER A 67 -8.04 1.61 1.04
N GLY A 68 -7.79 0.56 1.82
CA GLY A 68 -8.63 -0.65 1.87
C GLY A 68 -10.08 -0.43 2.34
N VAL A 69 -10.37 0.65 3.07
CA VAL A 69 -11.74 0.97 3.54
C VAL A 69 -12.49 1.95 2.63
N ILE A 70 -11.79 2.66 1.75
CA ILE A 70 -12.39 3.66 0.84
C ILE A 70 -12.94 2.97 -0.40
N TYR A 71 -12.16 2.07 -1.00
CA TYR A 71 -12.46 1.51 -2.30
C TYR A 71 -13.70 0.62 -2.38
N PRO A 72 -14.08 -0.18 -1.37
CA PRO A 72 -15.22 -1.10 -1.51
C PRO A 72 -16.52 -0.43 -1.93
N LEU A 73 -16.92 0.69 -1.32
CA LEU A 73 -18.18 1.35 -1.72
C LEU A 73 -18.07 2.11 -3.05
N ALA A 74 -16.87 2.58 -3.42
CA ALA A 74 -16.61 3.12 -4.76
C ALA A 74 -16.83 2.05 -5.84
N VAL A 75 -16.35 0.84 -5.57
CA VAL A 75 -16.54 -0.33 -6.44
C VAL A 75 -18.01 -0.70 -6.54
N CYS A 76 -18.74 -0.77 -5.41
CA CYS A 76 -20.17 -1.06 -5.42
C CYS A 76 -20.96 -0.03 -6.26
N SER A 77 -20.68 1.27 -6.09
CA SER A 77 -21.28 2.33 -6.92
C SER A 77 -21.06 2.09 -8.42
N LEU A 78 -19.82 1.81 -8.83
CA LEU A 78 -19.48 1.55 -10.23
C LEU A 78 -20.12 0.25 -10.74
N ALA A 79 -20.18 -0.81 -9.92
CA ALA A 79 -20.72 -2.12 -10.27
C ALA A 79 -22.21 -2.08 -10.66
N ARG A 80 -22.97 -1.12 -10.11
CA ARG A 80 -24.37 -0.85 -10.49
C ARG A 80 -24.52 -0.49 -11.98
N ARG A 81 -23.48 0.02 -12.64
CA ARG A 81 -23.49 0.34 -14.08
C ARG A 81 -22.51 -0.49 -14.92
N TYR A 82 -21.36 -0.84 -14.37
CA TYR A 82 -20.27 -1.47 -15.12
C TYR A 82 -19.98 -2.91 -14.68
N VAL A 83 -19.48 -3.70 -15.62
CA VAL A 83 -18.85 -5.01 -15.46
C VAL A 83 -17.35 -4.79 -15.50
N PHE A 84 -16.64 -5.23 -14.46
CA PHE A 84 -15.19 -5.04 -14.40
C PHE A 84 -14.48 -6.09 -15.26
N ARG A 85 -13.79 -5.64 -16.31
CA ARG A 85 -13.03 -6.53 -17.21
C ARG A 85 -11.60 -6.71 -16.74
N SER A 86 -10.94 -5.60 -16.40
CA SER A 86 -9.62 -5.65 -15.78
C SER A 86 -9.60 -4.86 -14.47
N VAL A 87 -8.99 -5.45 -13.44
CA VAL A 87 -8.85 -4.82 -12.13
C VAL A 87 -7.40 -4.92 -11.66
N GLY A 88 -6.87 -3.83 -11.12
CA GLY A 88 -5.49 -3.82 -10.67
C GLY A 88 -5.18 -2.88 -9.52
N GLY A 89 -4.09 -3.17 -8.83
CA GLY A 89 -3.68 -2.40 -7.67
C GLY A 89 -2.33 -2.83 -7.09
N ALA A 90 -1.87 -2.04 -6.14
CA ALA A 90 -0.66 -2.28 -5.36
C ALA A 90 -0.96 -2.09 -3.86
N SER A 91 -0.26 -2.78 -2.96
CA SER A 91 -0.46 -2.63 -1.51
C SER A 91 -1.92 -2.91 -1.09
N ALA A 92 -2.51 -2.06 -0.26
CA ALA A 92 -3.94 -2.14 0.07
C ALA A 92 -4.89 -1.90 -1.13
N GLY A 93 -4.43 -1.27 -2.22
CA GLY A 93 -5.14 -1.26 -3.49
C GLY A 93 -5.22 -2.66 -4.13
N ALA A 94 -4.25 -3.54 -3.86
CA ALA A 94 -4.29 -4.94 -4.29
C ALA A 94 -5.35 -5.76 -3.53
N ILE A 95 -5.59 -5.46 -2.24
CA ILE A 95 -6.71 -6.03 -1.49
C ILE A 95 -8.01 -5.69 -2.18
N ALA A 96 -8.27 -4.40 -2.41
CA ALA A 96 -9.50 -3.96 -3.05
C ALA A 96 -9.64 -4.50 -4.48
N ALA A 97 -8.55 -4.57 -5.25
CA ALA A 97 -8.54 -5.14 -6.59
C ALA A 97 -8.93 -6.63 -6.60
N SER A 98 -8.33 -7.41 -5.70
CA SER A 98 -8.67 -8.83 -5.56
C SER A 98 -10.11 -9.05 -5.08
N ALA A 99 -10.58 -8.25 -4.12
CA ALA A 99 -11.96 -8.32 -3.64
C ALA A 99 -12.96 -7.92 -4.73
N THR A 100 -12.63 -6.94 -5.57
CA THR A 100 -13.44 -6.56 -6.73
C THR A 100 -13.50 -7.69 -7.76
N ALA A 101 -12.36 -8.31 -8.08
CA ALA A 101 -12.32 -9.42 -9.02
C ALA A 101 -13.08 -10.65 -8.50
N ALA A 102 -12.96 -10.95 -7.20
CA ALA A 102 -13.73 -12.00 -6.54
C ALA A 102 -15.24 -11.69 -6.55
N ALA A 103 -15.64 -10.46 -6.20
CA ALA A 103 -17.03 -10.03 -6.24
C ALA A 103 -17.61 -10.02 -7.67
N GLU A 104 -16.80 -9.70 -8.68
CA GLU A 104 -17.20 -9.79 -10.09
C GLU A 104 -17.43 -11.27 -10.49
N TYR A 105 -16.55 -12.17 -10.07
CA TYR A 105 -16.70 -13.62 -10.28
C TYR A 105 -17.98 -14.15 -9.62
N GLY A 106 -18.24 -13.74 -8.37
CA GLY A 106 -19.44 -14.13 -7.61
C GLY A 106 -20.69 -13.28 -7.91
N ARG A 107 -20.66 -12.38 -8.91
CA ARG A 107 -21.77 -11.44 -9.19
C ARG A 107 -23.12 -12.16 -9.39
N PHE A 108 -23.09 -13.30 -10.10
CA PHE A 108 -24.27 -14.10 -10.43
C PHE A 108 -24.34 -15.42 -9.64
N ALA A 109 -23.54 -15.56 -8.58
CA ALA A 109 -23.60 -16.73 -7.74
C ALA A 109 -24.93 -16.79 -6.96
N GLU A 110 -25.38 -18.01 -6.67
CA GLU A 110 -26.57 -18.26 -5.88
C GLU A 110 -26.43 -17.61 -4.49
N GLN A 111 -27.47 -16.89 -4.08
CA GLN A 111 -27.45 -16.13 -2.84
C GLN A 111 -27.90 -17.03 -1.68
N PRO A 112 -27.11 -17.14 -0.59
CA PRO A 112 -27.51 -17.97 0.54
C PRO A 112 -28.69 -17.33 1.30
N ASP A 113 -29.64 -18.14 1.76
CA ASP A 113 -30.79 -17.67 2.56
C ASP A 113 -30.33 -16.99 3.85
N THR A 114 -29.30 -17.55 4.49
CA THR A 114 -28.71 -17.02 5.73
C THR A 114 -27.20 -16.89 5.59
N VAL A 115 -26.65 -15.80 6.13
CA VAL A 115 -25.21 -15.53 6.13
C VAL A 115 -24.69 -15.80 7.55
N PRO A 116 -23.75 -16.74 7.74
CA PRO A 116 -23.14 -16.99 9.04
C PRO A 116 -22.54 -15.73 9.66
N GLU A 117 -22.54 -15.64 11.00
CA GLU A 117 -21.96 -14.49 11.70
C GLU A 117 -20.47 -14.33 11.33
N GLY A 118 -20.11 -13.16 10.83
CA GLY A 118 -18.75 -12.89 10.39
C GLY A 118 -18.38 -13.49 9.04
N SER A 119 -19.35 -13.92 8.22
CA SER A 119 -19.21 -14.24 6.78
C SER A 119 -19.85 -13.13 5.92
N VAL A 120 -19.65 -13.14 4.59
CA VAL A 120 -20.34 -12.24 3.65
C VAL A 120 -21.03 -12.99 2.52
N ARG A 121 -21.99 -12.33 1.87
CA ARG A 121 -22.66 -12.85 0.66
C ARG A 121 -21.68 -12.91 -0.52
N PRO A 122 -21.97 -13.72 -1.56
CA PRO A 122 -21.28 -13.60 -2.83
C PRO A 122 -21.54 -12.26 -3.51
N GLY A 123 -20.60 -11.79 -4.32
CA GLY A 123 -20.75 -10.62 -5.17
C GLY A 123 -20.57 -9.27 -4.46
N PHE A 124 -21.02 -8.19 -5.12
CA PHE A 124 -20.85 -6.81 -4.64
C PHE A 124 -21.68 -6.47 -3.39
N ALA A 125 -22.80 -7.16 -3.18
CA ALA A 125 -23.55 -7.08 -1.93
C ALA A 125 -22.69 -7.55 -0.74
N GLY A 126 -21.92 -8.62 -0.92
CA GLY A 126 -20.93 -9.06 0.06
C GLY A 126 -19.82 -8.05 0.31
N LEU A 127 -19.34 -7.40 -0.76
CA LEU A 127 -18.31 -6.37 -0.67
C LEU A 127 -18.78 -5.15 0.15
N ALA A 128 -20.04 -4.73 -0.02
CA ALA A 128 -20.66 -3.72 0.85
C ALA A 128 -20.83 -4.24 2.29
N GLY A 129 -21.22 -5.50 2.45
CA GLY A 129 -21.29 -6.20 3.73
C GLY A 129 -19.98 -6.22 4.51
N LEU A 130 -18.82 -6.26 3.83
CA LEU A 130 -17.50 -6.15 4.48
C LEU A 130 -17.31 -4.80 5.18
N ILE A 131 -17.74 -3.70 4.56
CA ILE A 131 -17.68 -2.38 5.19
C ILE A 131 -18.63 -2.33 6.38
N ARG A 132 -19.84 -2.87 6.25
CA ARG A 132 -20.80 -2.98 7.37
C ARG A 132 -20.26 -3.82 8.51
N TRP A 133 -19.52 -4.88 8.21
CA TRP A 133 -18.77 -5.62 9.22
C TRP A 133 -17.66 -4.78 9.85
N MET A 134 -16.92 -3.94 9.12
CA MET A 134 -15.90 -3.09 9.73
C MET A 134 -16.47 -1.98 10.62
N VAL A 135 -17.64 -1.43 10.28
CA VAL A 135 -18.27 -0.33 11.02
C VAL A 135 -19.28 -0.79 12.08
N SER A 136 -19.51 -2.09 12.21
CA SER A 136 -20.42 -2.65 13.23
C SER A 136 -19.71 -3.07 14.52
N GLY A 137 -20.49 -3.10 15.61
CA GLY A 137 -20.06 -3.60 16.91
C GLY A 137 -19.68 -2.52 17.92
N THR A 138 -19.63 -2.90 19.19
CA THR A 138 -19.30 -2.02 20.32
C THR A 138 -18.09 -2.54 21.10
N GLY A 139 -17.52 -1.72 21.99
CA GLY A 139 -16.37 -2.10 22.81
C GLY A 139 -15.15 -2.51 21.98
N ALA A 140 -14.64 -3.73 22.16
CA ALA A 140 -13.47 -4.24 21.44
C ALA A 140 -13.75 -4.49 19.94
N GLN A 141 -15.01 -4.76 19.57
CA GLN A 141 -15.38 -5.01 18.17
C GLN A 141 -15.28 -3.74 17.31
N ARG A 142 -15.26 -2.55 17.91
CA ARG A 142 -15.00 -1.28 17.19
C ARG A 142 -13.61 -1.23 16.54
N TRP A 143 -12.71 -2.12 16.94
CA TRP A 143 -11.32 -2.15 16.52
C TRP A 143 -10.98 -3.37 15.66
N ARG A 144 -11.95 -3.88 14.86
CA ARG A 144 -11.77 -5.04 13.97
C ARG A 144 -10.57 -4.88 13.01
N LEU A 145 -10.37 -3.69 12.45
CA LEU A 145 -9.27 -3.42 11.50
C LEU A 145 -7.89 -3.72 12.10
N VAL A 146 -7.57 -3.15 13.27
CA VAL A 146 -6.27 -3.39 13.91
C VAL A 146 -6.12 -4.84 14.40
N GLN A 147 -7.22 -5.54 14.71
CA GLN A 147 -7.19 -6.95 15.09
C GLN A 147 -6.77 -7.89 13.95
N LEU A 148 -6.83 -7.46 12.67
CA LEU A 148 -6.29 -8.20 11.54
C LEU A 148 -4.75 -8.27 11.58
N PHE A 149 -4.10 -7.24 12.16
CA PHE A 149 -2.65 -7.10 12.21
C PHE A 149 -2.05 -7.76 13.45
N GLN A 150 -2.04 -9.10 13.44
CA GLN A 150 -1.60 -9.90 14.58
C GLN A 150 -0.08 -10.08 14.59
N PRO A 151 0.64 -9.71 15.68
CA PRO A 151 2.09 -9.76 15.71
C PRO A 151 2.62 -11.18 15.91
N ASN A 152 3.85 -11.41 15.47
CA ASN A 152 4.64 -12.55 15.93
C ASN A 152 4.82 -12.46 17.46
N THR A 153 4.62 -13.57 18.17
CA THR A 153 4.75 -13.65 19.64
C THR A 153 6.09 -13.12 20.15
N ALA A 154 7.18 -13.38 19.40
CA ALA A 154 8.52 -12.89 19.73
C ALA A 154 8.66 -11.36 19.60
N LEU A 155 7.90 -10.73 18.69
CA LEU A 155 7.93 -9.29 18.42
C LEU A 155 6.75 -8.53 19.06
N SER A 156 5.91 -9.21 19.86
CA SER A 156 4.77 -8.62 20.57
C SER A 156 5.13 -7.37 21.39
N ARG A 157 6.35 -7.32 21.94
CA ARG A 157 6.86 -6.17 22.70
C ARG A 157 7.05 -4.91 21.84
N ILE A 158 7.53 -5.08 20.61
CA ILE A 158 7.71 -3.97 19.67
C ILE A 158 6.35 -3.54 19.13
N TYR A 159 5.49 -4.51 18.80
CA TYR A 159 4.12 -4.25 18.37
C TYR A 159 3.35 -3.42 19.40
N ARG A 160 3.50 -3.70 20.70
CA ARG A 160 2.92 -2.88 21.78
C ARG A 160 3.35 -1.42 21.72
N VAL A 161 4.65 -1.15 21.50
CA VAL A 161 5.16 0.22 21.40
C VAL A 161 4.59 0.91 20.17
N LEU A 162 4.51 0.20 19.04
CA LEU A 162 3.90 0.71 17.81
C LEU A 162 2.42 1.06 18.02
N VAL A 163 1.63 0.16 18.62
CA VAL A 163 0.22 0.41 18.96
C VAL A 163 0.07 1.56 19.94
N ALA A 164 0.94 1.66 20.96
CA ALA A 164 0.92 2.74 21.94
C ALA A 164 1.19 4.12 21.30
N LEU A 165 2.04 4.18 20.27
CA LEU A 165 2.32 5.41 19.53
C LEU A 165 1.13 5.87 18.67
N MET A 166 0.24 4.94 18.30
CA MET A 166 -0.99 5.22 17.54
C MET A 166 -2.17 5.66 18.42
N GLN A 167 -2.05 5.56 19.74
CA GLN A 167 -3.13 5.97 20.64
C GLN A 167 -3.29 7.49 20.64
N SER A 168 -4.53 7.96 20.58
CA SER A 168 -4.86 9.37 20.81
C SER A 168 -6.10 9.48 21.70
N PRO A 169 -6.17 10.49 22.60
CA PRO A 169 -7.37 10.73 23.41
C PRO A 169 -8.62 10.94 22.56
N GLN A 170 -8.48 11.61 21.40
CA GLN A 170 -9.58 11.95 20.51
C GLN A 170 -10.17 10.72 19.83
N THR A 171 -9.35 9.74 19.44
CA THR A 171 -9.80 8.56 18.70
C THR A 171 -10.06 7.36 19.60
N THR A 172 -9.14 7.05 20.52
CA THR A 172 -9.15 5.82 21.32
C THR A 172 -9.63 6.04 22.77
N GLY A 173 -9.81 7.29 23.19
CA GLY A 173 -10.11 7.63 24.59
C GLY A 173 -8.92 7.42 25.55
N ARG A 174 -7.74 7.09 25.03
CA ARG A 174 -6.53 6.80 25.82
C ARG A 174 -5.45 7.85 25.60
N ASN A 175 -4.76 8.23 26.67
CA ASN A 175 -3.63 9.15 26.56
C ASN A 175 -2.42 8.42 25.97
N ARG A 176 -1.89 8.97 24.86
CA ARG A 176 -0.68 8.47 24.20
C ARG A 176 0.49 8.33 25.16
N LEU A 177 0.71 9.33 26.02
CA LEU A 177 1.84 9.34 26.95
C LEU A 177 1.78 8.16 27.92
N THR A 178 0.60 7.89 28.49
CA THR A 178 0.44 6.79 29.47
C THR A 178 0.60 5.42 28.80
N CYS A 179 0.06 5.25 27.59
CA CYS A 179 0.21 4.01 26.83
C CYS A 179 1.66 3.77 26.42
N VAL A 180 2.37 4.81 25.98
CA VAL A 180 3.80 4.72 25.62
C VAL A 180 4.65 4.39 26.83
N VAL A 181 4.43 5.04 27.97
CA VAL A 181 5.16 4.74 29.22
C VAL A 181 4.90 3.29 29.66
N ALA A 182 3.65 2.84 29.63
CA ALA A 182 3.31 1.45 29.94
C ALA A 182 3.94 0.45 28.95
N ALA A 183 3.92 0.75 27.66
CA ALA A 183 4.52 -0.09 26.62
C ALA A 183 6.03 -0.18 26.80
N LEU A 184 6.71 0.94 27.05
CA LEU A 184 8.16 1.01 27.29
C LEU A 184 8.56 0.21 28.53
N LEU A 185 7.89 0.43 29.67
CA LEU A 185 8.17 -0.31 30.91
C LEU A 185 7.97 -1.82 30.76
N THR A 186 7.05 -2.24 29.89
CA THR A 186 6.72 -3.66 29.67
C THR A 186 7.42 -4.28 28.46
N ALA A 187 8.12 -3.48 27.65
CA ALA A 187 8.91 -3.91 26.50
C ALA A 187 10.27 -4.49 26.93
N VAL A 188 10.74 -4.15 28.12
CA VAL A 188 12.02 -4.62 28.68
C VAL A 188 11.81 -5.75 29.71
N SER A 189 12.89 -6.42 30.13
CA SER A 189 12.79 -7.44 31.19
C SER A 189 12.29 -6.82 32.49
N ARG A 190 11.63 -7.60 33.36
CA ARG A 190 11.13 -7.09 34.66
C ARG A 190 12.24 -6.42 35.48
N ILE A 191 13.45 -6.98 35.46
CA ILE A 191 14.62 -6.43 36.14
C ILE A 191 15.00 -5.07 35.53
N ALA A 192 15.11 -4.99 34.20
CA ALA A 192 15.42 -3.74 33.52
C ALA A 192 14.35 -2.66 33.76
N GLY A 193 13.07 -3.06 33.82
CA GLY A 193 11.97 -2.18 34.19
C GLY A 193 12.10 -1.64 35.61
N VAL A 194 12.41 -2.50 36.59
CA VAL A 194 12.67 -2.07 37.98
C VAL A 194 13.86 -1.13 38.06
N VAL A 195 14.95 -1.43 37.35
CA VAL A 195 16.14 -0.56 37.29
C VAL A 195 15.79 0.81 36.69
N LEU A 196 15.05 0.87 35.58
CA LEU A 196 14.61 2.13 34.99
C LEU A 196 13.72 2.93 35.94
N THR A 197 12.80 2.28 36.65
CA THR A 197 11.94 2.92 37.65
C THR A 197 12.76 3.47 38.82
N LEU A 198 13.71 2.70 39.35
CA LEU A 198 14.59 3.14 40.44
C LEU A 198 15.49 4.30 39.99
N LEU A 199 16.04 4.24 38.78
CA LEU A 199 16.84 5.34 38.21
C LEU A 199 15.99 6.59 37.98
N PHE A 200 14.75 6.46 37.53
CA PHE A 200 13.82 7.57 37.38
C PHE A 200 13.46 8.20 38.73
N LEU A 201 13.14 7.40 39.74
CA LEU A 201 12.88 7.87 41.11
C LEU A 201 14.12 8.55 41.71
N GLY A 202 15.30 7.97 41.49
CA GLY A 202 16.58 8.55 41.87
C GLY A 202 16.81 9.90 41.19
N TRP A 203 16.61 9.98 39.88
CA TRP A 203 16.72 11.24 39.12
C TRP A 203 15.75 12.32 39.61
N LEU A 204 14.51 11.93 39.94
CA LEU A 204 13.49 12.85 40.44
C LEU A 204 13.84 13.39 41.85
N THR A 205 14.44 12.57 42.71
CA THR A 205 14.66 12.90 44.13
C THR A 205 16.09 13.34 44.45
N ALA A 206 17.09 13.01 43.62
CA ALA A 206 18.50 13.27 43.92
C ALA A 206 18.85 14.75 44.07
N PRO A 207 18.36 15.69 43.24
CA PRO A 207 18.66 17.12 43.44
C PRO A 207 18.06 17.66 44.75
N PHE A 208 16.86 17.19 45.12
CA PHE A 208 16.22 17.49 46.40
C PHE A 208 17.03 16.94 47.57
N ALA A 209 17.40 15.66 47.52
CA ALA A 209 18.22 15.00 48.55
C ALA A 209 19.59 15.68 48.69
N MET A 210 20.19 16.12 47.58
CA MET A 210 21.46 16.84 47.59
C MET A 210 21.33 18.21 48.27
N ALA A 211 20.26 18.96 47.99
CA ALA A 211 19.98 20.22 48.68
C ALA A 211 19.71 20.01 50.20
N MET A 212 19.16 18.87 50.58
CA MET A 212 18.95 18.45 51.98
C MET A 212 20.21 17.92 52.67
N ALA A 213 21.17 17.37 51.94
CA ALA A 213 22.43 16.86 52.51
C ALA A 213 23.51 17.96 52.62
N ALA A 214 23.55 18.90 51.68
CA ALA A 214 24.62 19.89 51.53
C ALA A 214 24.09 21.33 51.65
N PRO A 215 23.79 21.83 52.86
CA PRO A 215 23.33 23.20 53.05
C PRO A 215 24.45 24.21 52.72
N PRO A 216 24.12 25.44 52.25
CA PRO A 216 25.11 26.46 51.90
C PRO A 216 26.14 26.75 53.00
N ALA A 217 25.72 26.74 54.27
CA ALA A 217 26.60 27.01 55.41
C ALA A 217 27.72 25.95 55.60
N GLY A 218 27.50 24.71 55.14
CA GLY A 218 28.50 23.64 55.21
C GLY A 218 29.67 23.82 54.23
N TRP A 219 29.58 24.81 53.34
CA TRP A 219 30.58 25.11 52.31
C TRP A 219 31.21 26.49 52.47
N ASN A 220 31.08 27.10 53.65
CA ASN A 220 31.62 28.45 53.91
C ASN A 220 33.16 28.53 53.75
N ASP A 221 33.87 27.41 53.95
CA ASP A 221 35.32 27.31 53.77
C ASP A 221 35.74 27.10 52.30
N ALA A 222 34.79 27.02 51.37
CA ALA A 222 35.07 26.86 49.96
C ALA A 222 35.80 28.09 49.41
N ARG A 223 36.85 27.87 48.63
CA ARG A 223 37.57 28.95 47.95
C ARG A 223 36.63 29.65 46.97
N PRO A 224 36.36 30.96 47.10
CA PRO A 224 35.32 31.65 46.32
C PRO A 224 35.54 31.57 44.81
N LEU A 225 36.81 31.60 44.36
CA LEU A 225 37.17 31.46 42.95
C LEU A 225 36.82 30.07 42.40
N VAL A 226 37.08 29.00 43.17
CA VAL A 226 36.77 27.62 42.77
C VAL A 226 35.26 27.38 42.78
N ALA A 227 34.57 27.86 43.82
CA ALA A 227 33.11 27.77 43.92
C ALA A 227 32.40 28.53 42.79
N GLY A 228 32.88 29.73 42.45
CA GLY A 228 32.35 30.52 41.35
C GLY A 228 32.55 29.86 39.98
N LEU A 229 33.75 29.36 39.68
CA LEU A 229 34.02 28.64 38.43
C LEU A 229 33.17 27.36 38.29
N ALA A 230 33.03 26.59 39.37
CA ALA A 230 32.19 25.39 39.38
C ALA A 230 30.71 25.70 39.15
N ALA A 231 30.19 26.77 39.78
CA ALA A 231 28.81 27.20 39.60
C ALA A 231 28.55 27.66 38.16
N VAL A 232 29.45 28.47 37.59
CA VAL A 232 29.34 28.94 36.20
C VAL A 232 29.38 27.75 35.23
N ALA A 233 30.32 26.81 35.40
CA ALA A 233 30.43 25.63 34.55
C ALA A 233 29.18 24.74 34.62
N ALA A 234 28.67 24.48 35.83
CA ALA A 234 27.47 23.65 36.03
C ALA A 234 26.23 24.30 35.41
N VAL A 235 26.02 25.61 35.62
CA VAL A 235 24.88 26.34 35.03
C VAL A 235 25.01 26.44 33.51
N ALA A 236 26.21 26.66 32.98
CA ALA A 236 26.44 26.67 31.54
C ALA A 236 26.15 25.31 30.91
N ALA A 237 26.61 24.21 31.52
CA ALA A 237 26.33 22.85 31.07
C ALA A 237 24.84 22.51 31.15
N ALA A 238 24.15 22.92 32.22
CA ALA A 238 22.72 22.74 32.36
C ALA A 238 21.93 23.52 31.32
N GLY A 239 22.29 24.80 31.09
CA GLY A 239 21.70 25.63 30.05
C GLY A 239 21.94 25.08 28.65
N TRP A 240 23.13 24.55 28.37
CA TRP A 240 23.44 23.87 27.11
C TRP A 240 22.59 22.62 26.93
N LEU A 241 22.52 21.73 27.93
CA LEU A 241 21.73 20.51 27.86
C LEU A 241 20.24 20.81 27.65
N LEU A 242 19.69 21.78 28.39
CA LEU A 242 18.30 22.20 28.22
C LEU A 242 18.04 22.83 26.85
N ARG A 243 18.98 23.60 26.29
CA ARG A 243 18.86 24.14 24.92
C ARG A 243 18.89 23.04 23.87
N VAL A 244 19.82 22.09 23.98
CA VAL A 244 19.89 20.93 23.08
C VAL A 244 18.60 20.12 23.16
N ALA A 245 18.13 19.83 24.38
CA ALA A 245 16.88 19.12 24.61
C ALA A 245 15.65 19.89 24.08
N ALA A 246 15.61 21.22 24.22
CA ALA A 246 14.55 22.06 23.68
C ALA A 246 14.52 22.05 22.15
N GLY A 247 15.68 21.94 21.50
CA GLY A 247 15.77 21.76 20.04
C GLY A 247 15.10 20.47 19.56
N TRP A 248 15.13 19.39 20.36
CA TRP A 248 14.61 18.07 20.00
C TRP A 248 13.16 17.87 20.47
N PHE A 249 12.83 18.31 21.69
CA PHE A 249 11.57 17.99 22.38
C PHE A 249 10.65 19.21 22.63
N ARG A 250 11.04 20.41 22.15
CA ARG A 250 10.30 21.67 22.33
C ARG A 250 9.86 21.85 23.80
N LEU A 251 8.57 22.09 24.06
CA LEU A 251 7.98 22.26 25.39
C LEU A 251 8.21 21.06 26.33
N GLY A 252 8.44 19.85 25.79
CA GLY A 252 8.72 18.65 26.58
C GLY A 252 10.04 18.71 27.37
N SER A 253 10.98 19.56 26.94
CA SER A 253 12.25 19.79 27.65
C SER A 253 12.06 20.41 29.05
N LEU A 254 10.92 21.06 29.30
CA LEU A 254 10.58 21.62 30.62
C LEU A 254 10.48 20.54 31.70
N VAL A 255 10.11 19.31 31.33
CA VAL A 255 10.04 18.16 32.26
C VAL A 255 11.42 17.85 32.83
N LEU A 256 12.48 18.01 32.04
CA LEU A 256 13.86 17.79 32.51
C LEU A 256 14.27 18.81 33.57
N ALA A 257 13.67 20.00 33.58
CA ALA A 257 13.96 21.05 34.56
C ALA A 257 13.24 20.86 35.91
N VAL A 258 12.24 19.96 35.99
CA VAL A 258 11.43 19.79 37.22
C VAL A 258 12.27 19.35 38.43
N PRO A 259 13.13 18.31 38.35
CA PRO A 259 13.96 17.93 39.50
C PRO A 259 14.99 19.00 39.87
N LEU A 260 15.51 19.71 38.87
CA LEU A 260 16.43 20.84 39.08
C LEU A 260 15.74 21.98 39.83
N ALA A 261 14.53 22.36 39.42
CA ALA A 261 13.73 23.38 40.08
C ALA A 261 13.38 22.99 41.52
N ALA A 262 13.02 21.73 41.76
CA ALA A 262 12.78 21.21 43.10
C ALA A 262 14.04 21.30 43.98
N GLY A 263 15.21 20.94 43.46
CA GLY A 263 16.49 21.06 44.16
C GLY A 263 16.85 22.51 44.50
N VAL A 264 16.73 23.43 43.53
CA VAL A 264 17.03 24.85 43.72
C VAL A 264 16.05 25.51 44.71
N LEU A 265 14.75 25.24 44.58
CA LEU A 265 13.74 25.76 45.51
C LEU A 265 14.01 25.28 46.95
N THR A 266 14.37 24.01 47.11
CA THR A 266 14.73 23.44 48.42
C THR A 266 15.98 24.10 49.00
N LEU A 267 16.99 24.36 48.16
CA LEU A 267 18.21 25.07 48.55
C LEU A 267 17.89 26.48 49.07
N LEU A 268 17.02 27.22 48.35
CA LEU A 268 16.59 28.57 48.71
C LEU A 268 15.81 28.58 50.03
N LEU A 269 14.81 27.70 50.17
CA LEU A 269 14.00 27.59 51.39
C LEU A 269 14.86 27.21 52.60
N ARG A 270 15.78 26.26 52.44
CA ARG A 270 16.62 25.81 53.54
C ARG A 270 17.66 26.85 53.96
N GLY A 271 18.28 27.54 53.01
CA GLY A 271 19.26 28.57 53.32
C GLY A 271 18.65 29.85 53.90
N THR A 272 17.33 30.05 53.78
CA THR A 272 16.60 31.19 54.36
C THR A 272 15.92 30.87 55.69
N ILE A 273 15.43 29.64 55.86
CA ILE A 273 14.61 29.24 57.03
C ILE A 273 15.41 28.43 58.08
N ALA A 274 16.42 27.66 57.66
CA ALA A 274 17.07 26.65 58.50
C ALA A 274 18.61 26.66 58.49
N GLY A 275 19.26 27.61 57.81
CA GLY A 275 20.72 27.69 57.65
C GLY A 275 21.36 28.77 58.51
N GLY A 276 22.51 28.48 59.11
CA GLY A 276 23.41 29.51 59.67
C GLY A 276 23.93 30.47 58.58
N PRO A 277 24.64 31.56 58.95
CA PRO A 277 25.10 32.56 57.99
C PRO A 277 26.01 31.93 56.92
N ALA A 278 25.51 31.86 55.69
CA ALA A 278 26.25 31.32 54.55
C ALA A 278 26.85 32.45 53.72
N ASN A 279 28.15 32.38 53.42
CA ASN A 279 28.82 33.36 52.57
C ASN A 279 28.54 33.07 51.08
N ALA A 280 28.90 34.02 50.20
CA ALA A 280 28.69 33.87 48.75
C ALA A 280 29.33 32.59 48.19
N ALA A 281 30.49 32.17 48.72
CA ALA A 281 31.19 30.96 48.31
C ALA A 281 30.38 29.68 48.62
N GLY A 282 29.77 29.62 49.80
CA GLY A 282 28.92 28.49 50.22
C GLY A 282 27.66 28.34 49.36
N TRP A 283 27.02 29.46 49.00
CA TRP A 283 25.88 29.46 48.07
C TRP A 283 26.27 29.02 46.65
N MET A 284 27.41 29.49 46.14
CA MET A 284 27.92 29.08 44.83
C MET A 284 28.27 27.58 44.81
N ALA A 285 28.95 27.07 45.83
CA ALA A 285 29.32 25.66 45.93
C ALA A 285 28.10 24.74 46.04
N ALA A 286 27.12 25.10 46.88
CA ALA A 286 25.90 24.29 47.04
C ALA A 286 25.02 24.30 45.78
N THR A 287 24.94 25.45 45.08
CA THR A 287 24.26 25.53 43.78
C THR A 287 24.96 24.66 42.74
N ALA A 288 26.29 24.74 42.64
CA ALA A 288 27.08 23.91 41.74
C ALA A 288 26.85 22.41 42.00
N ALA A 289 26.78 22.02 43.28
CA ALA A 289 26.56 20.64 43.68
C ALA A 289 25.16 20.11 43.28
N VAL A 290 24.10 20.89 43.51
CA VAL A 290 22.73 20.53 43.10
C VAL A 290 22.60 20.43 41.58
N VAL A 291 23.13 21.42 40.84
CA VAL A 291 23.08 21.42 39.37
C VAL A 291 23.89 20.26 38.79
N THR A 292 25.07 19.98 39.34
CA THR A 292 25.91 18.85 38.91
C THR A 292 25.25 17.50 39.22
N CYS A 293 24.62 17.36 40.39
CA CYS A 293 23.86 16.16 40.75
C CYS A 293 22.71 15.90 39.75
N TRP A 294 21.97 16.95 39.39
CA TRP A 294 20.94 16.87 38.35
C TRP A 294 21.53 16.50 36.98
N LEU A 295 22.65 17.11 36.56
CA LEU A 295 23.32 16.78 35.29
C LEU A 295 23.73 15.30 35.24
N VAL A 296 24.44 14.82 36.27
CA VAL A 296 24.93 13.44 36.35
C VAL A 296 23.78 12.44 36.32
N THR A 297 22.74 12.67 37.12
CA THR A 297 21.58 11.76 37.17
C THR A 297 20.78 11.79 35.87
N THR A 298 20.63 12.94 35.22
CA THR A 298 19.96 13.07 33.91
C THR A 298 20.71 12.31 32.82
N LEU A 299 22.04 12.48 32.75
CA LEU A 299 22.88 11.75 31.81
C LEU A 299 22.92 10.25 32.12
N ALA A 300 22.93 9.86 33.39
CA ALA A 300 22.90 8.45 33.80
C ALA A 300 21.60 7.76 33.41
N VAL A 301 20.43 8.40 33.62
CA VAL A 301 19.14 7.89 33.15
C VAL A 301 19.12 7.76 31.62
N GLY A 302 19.60 8.79 30.91
CA GLY A 302 19.69 8.78 29.45
C GLY A 302 20.58 7.65 28.92
N ALA A 303 21.75 7.46 29.52
CA ALA A 303 22.68 6.38 29.18
C ALA A 303 22.10 5.00 29.50
N ALA A 304 21.48 4.82 30.68
CA ALA A 304 20.83 3.57 31.06
C ALA A 304 19.68 3.23 30.09
N PHE A 305 18.86 4.22 29.73
CA PHE A 305 17.82 4.07 28.71
C PHE A 305 18.41 3.62 27.37
N ALA A 306 19.43 4.32 26.86
CA ALA A 306 20.09 3.97 25.61
C ALA A 306 20.69 2.56 25.63
N VAL A 307 21.32 2.15 26.74
CA VAL A 307 21.92 0.81 26.88
C VAL A 307 20.85 -0.28 26.96
N ILE A 308 19.80 -0.08 27.75
CA ILE A 308 18.73 -1.07 27.95
C ILE A 308 17.95 -1.27 26.65
N TYR A 309 17.49 -0.20 26.02
CA TYR A 309 16.74 -0.29 24.76
C TYR A 309 17.64 -0.69 23.59
N GLY A 310 18.89 -0.23 23.55
CA GLY A 310 19.87 -0.69 22.58
C GLY A 310 20.08 -2.20 22.66
N ARG A 311 20.22 -2.76 23.87
CA ARG A 311 20.30 -4.21 24.08
C ARG A 311 18.99 -4.94 23.75
N ALA A 312 17.83 -4.36 24.07
CA ALA A 312 16.53 -4.96 23.78
C ALA A 312 16.23 -5.00 22.27
N CYS A 313 16.62 -3.96 21.53
CA CYS A 313 16.41 -3.86 20.07
C CYS A 313 17.50 -4.60 19.26
N ARG A 314 18.69 -4.84 19.84
CA ARG A 314 19.81 -5.48 19.14
C ARG A 314 19.45 -6.81 18.46
N PRO A 315 18.75 -7.77 19.10
CA PRO A 315 18.39 -9.02 18.45
C PRO A 315 17.48 -8.80 17.24
N VAL A 316 16.57 -7.83 17.30
CA VAL A 316 15.64 -7.55 16.21
C VAL A 316 16.35 -6.90 15.02
N LEU A 317 17.34 -6.04 15.28
CA LEU A 317 18.15 -5.41 14.25
C LEU A 317 19.21 -6.36 13.67
N ALA A 318 19.86 -7.16 14.52
CA ALA A 318 20.93 -8.08 14.12
C ALA A 318 20.40 -9.38 13.50
N GLU A 319 19.23 -9.87 13.94
CA GLU A 319 18.57 -11.09 13.44
C GLU A 319 17.26 -10.75 12.72
N ALA A 320 17.18 -9.61 12.03
CA ALA A 320 15.95 -9.17 11.35
C ALA A 320 15.41 -10.23 10.38
N GLU A 321 16.30 -10.97 9.72
CA GLU A 321 15.96 -12.06 8.81
C GLU A 321 15.24 -13.24 9.51
N ARG A 322 15.62 -13.54 10.77
CA ARG A 322 14.95 -14.57 11.58
C ARG A 322 13.47 -14.25 11.77
N PHE A 323 13.14 -12.96 11.88
CA PHE A 323 11.77 -12.47 11.96
C PHE A 323 11.17 -12.10 10.60
N ARG A 324 11.82 -12.48 9.50
CA ARG A 324 11.39 -12.20 8.12
C ARG A 324 11.19 -10.71 7.86
N PHE A 325 11.97 -9.85 8.51
CA PHE A 325 11.93 -8.39 8.32
C PHE A 325 10.58 -7.72 8.60
N GLY A 326 9.67 -8.36 9.34
CA GLY A 326 8.33 -7.82 9.65
C GLY A 326 7.81 -8.23 11.02
N ILE A 327 6.89 -7.44 11.57
CA ILE A 327 6.28 -7.67 12.89
C ILE A 327 5.05 -8.59 12.79
N VAL A 328 4.27 -8.46 11.71
CA VAL A 328 3.01 -9.14 11.45
C VAL A 328 3.23 -10.19 10.35
N PRO A 329 3.20 -11.51 10.66
CA PRO A 329 3.40 -12.55 9.65
C PRO A 329 2.19 -12.68 8.69
N GLY A 330 0.97 -12.61 9.22
CA GLY A 330 -0.26 -12.51 8.43
C GLY A 330 -1.24 -13.67 8.63
N ALA A 331 -0.79 -14.89 8.88
CA ALA A 331 -1.63 -16.08 9.09
C ALA A 331 -1.47 -16.73 10.47
N THR A 332 -0.54 -16.26 11.31
CA THR A 332 -0.36 -16.77 12.68
C THR A 332 -1.30 -16.07 13.67
N PRO A 333 -2.13 -16.81 14.42
CA PRO A 333 -3.02 -16.20 15.41
C PRO A 333 -2.25 -15.69 16.64
N TYR A 334 -2.69 -14.56 17.19
CA TYR A 334 -2.15 -13.95 18.41
C TYR A 334 -3.28 -13.57 19.37
N ARG A 335 -3.14 -13.94 20.65
CA ARG A 335 -4.06 -13.53 21.71
C ARG A 335 -3.41 -12.47 22.60
N PRO A 336 -3.95 -11.23 22.63
CA PRO A 336 -3.42 -10.17 23.47
C PRO A 336 -3.44 -10.51 24.96
N THR A 337 -2.32 -10.27 25.63
CA THR A 337 -2.16 -10.44 27.08
C THR A 337 -2.74 -9.25 27.85
N PRO A 338 -2.96 -9.35 29.17
CA PRO A 338 -3.34 -8.19 30.00
C PRO A 338 -2.38 -7.00 29.88
N VAL A 339 -1.09 -7.28 29.67
CA VAL A 339 -0.05 -6.27 29.47
C VAL A 339 -0.22 -5.55 28.13
N ASP A 340 -0.53 -6.30 27.07
CA ASP A 340 -0.83 -5.71 25.75
C ASP A 340 -2.04 -4.77 25.82
N ARG A 341 -3.07 -5.15 26.59
CA ARG A 341 -4.25 -4.32 26.82
C ARG A 341 -3.95 -3.01 27.57
N LEU A 342 -2.95 -3.01 28.45
CA LEU A 342 -2.48 -1.79 29.12
C LEU A 342 -1.78 -0.82 28.14
N ALA A 343 -1.14 -1.35 27.10
CA ALA A 343 -0.49 -0.58 26.04
C ALA A 343 -1.45 -0.10 24.93
N GLY A 344 -2.72 -0.47 24.97
CA GLY A 344 -3.73 -0.05 23.99
C GLY A 344 -4.09 -1.10 22.93
N VAL A 345 -3.54 -2.32 23.00
CA VAL A 345 -3.95 -3.42 22.11
C VAL A 345 -5.38 -3.86 22.46
N PRO A 346 -6.33 -3.91 21.51
CA PRO A 346 -7.70 -4.33 21.80
C PRO A 346 -7.77 -5.80 22.21
N ALA A 347 -8.83 -6.16 22.94
CA ALA A 347 -9.12 -7.56 23.24
C ALA A 347 -9.47 -8.30 21.94
N SER A 348 -9.06 -9.57 21.83
CA SER A 348 -9.44 -10.41 20.69
C SER A 348 -10.95 -10.67 20.73
N THR A 349 -11.62 -10.43 19.60
CA THR A 349 -13.04 -10.73 19.40
C THR A 349 -13.26 -11.89 18.44
N GLY A 350 -12.25 -12.74 18.24
CA GLY A 350 -12.30 -13.84 17.28
C GLY A 350 -11.95 -13.45 15.83
N VAL A 351 -11.54 -12.21 15.57
CA VAL A 351 -11.08 -11.78 14.24
C VAL A 351 -9.84 -12.60 13.83
N PRO A 352 -9.84 -13.25 12.66
CA PRO A 352 -8.70 -14.02 12.19
C PRO A 352 -7.53 -13.13 11.73
N PRO A 353 -6.31 -13.68 11.60
CA PRO A 353 -5.17 -12.97 11.02
C PRO A 353 -5.46 -12.51 9.59
N LEU A 354 -4.86 -11.38 9.18
CA LEU A 354 -5.12 -10.71 7.90
C LEU A 354 -5.09 -11.63 6.67
N ALA A 355 -4.08 -12.50 6.53
CA ALA A 355 -3.94 -13.36 5.36
C ALA A 355 -5.02 -14.45 5.31
N THR A 356 -5.37 -15.01 6.48
CA THR A 356 -6.46 -15.99 6.62
C THR A 356 -7.80 -15.33 6.32
N TRP A 357 -8.06 -14.17 6.96
CA TRP A 357 -9.25 -13.36 6.69
C TRP A 357 -9.39 -13.04 5.20
N LEU A 358 -8.33 -12.55 4.56
CA LEU A 358 -8.34 -12.24 3.12
C LEU A 358 -8.66 -13.48 2.28
N ALA A 359 -8.04 -14.63 2.56
CA ALA A 359 -8.31 -15.85 1.81
C ALA A 359 -9.81 -16.21 1.88
N ASP A 360 -10.38 -16.18 3.08
CA ASP A 360 -11.76 -16.58 3.32
C ASP A 360 -12.75 -15.57 2.71
N ARG A 361 -12.47 -14.26 2.85
CA ARG A 361 -13.29 -13.21 2.22
C ARG A 361 -13.29 -13.27 0.70
N LEU A 362 -12.14 -13.56 0.08
CA LEU A 362 -12.07 -13.66 -1.37
C LEU A 362 -12.89 -14.85 -1.89
N ASP A 363 -12.87 -15.97 -1.18
CA ASP A 363 -13.66 -17.14 -1.56
C ASP A 363 -15.16 -16.90 -1.35
N GLU A 364 -15.56 -16.30 -0.21
CA GLU A 364 -16.95 -15.93 0.05
C GLU A 364 -17.51 -14.96 -1.00
N LEU A 365 -16.75 -13.91 -1.35
CA LEU A 365 -17.14 -12.96 -2.39
C LEU A 365 -17.27 -13.63 -3.77
N ALA A 366 -16.44 -14.62 -4.05
CA ALA A 366 -16.50 -15.42 -5.27
C ALA A 366 -17.62 -16.48 -5.25
N GLY A 367 -18.32 -16.68 -4.12
CA GLY A 367 -19.35 -17.72 -3.97
C GLY A 367 -18.78 -19.13 -3.86
N LEU A 368 -17.58 -19.28 -3.30
CA LEU A 368 -16.88 -20.55 -3.14
C LEU A 368 -17.00 -21.08 -1.70
N ASP A 369 -16.89 -22.39 -1.54
CA ASP A 369 -17.00 -23.12 -0.27
C ASP A 369 -15.78 -22.99 0.67
N GLY A 370 -14.67 -22.45 0.15
CA GLY A 370 -13.43 -22.25 0.90
C GLY A 370 -12.50 -23.47 0.98
N GLU A 371 -12.83 -24.61 0.36
CA GLU A 371 -11.95 -25.79 0.35
C GLU A 371 -10.66 -25.53 -0.43
N ARG A 372 -10.82 -24.91 -1.62
CA ARG A 372 -9.75 -24.49 -2.52
C ARG A 372 -9.82 -23.00 -2.77
N ALA A 373 -8.75 -22.29 -2.43
CA ALA A 373 -8.66 -20.84 -2.61
C ALA A 373 -8.82 -20.44 -4.08
N LEU A 374 -9.48 -19.31 -4.31
CA LEU A 374 -9.66 -18.69 -5.62
C LEU A 374 -8.31 -18.52 -6.34
N THR A 375 -8.24 -18.97 -7.60
CA THR A 375 -7.04 -18.88 -8.45
C THR A 375 -7.23 -17.87 -9.58
N PHE A 376 -6.14 -17.41 -10.21
CA PHE A 376 -6.24 -16.56 -11.39
C PHE A 376 -6.92 -17.27 -12.57
N GLY A 377 -6.71 -18.58 -12.74
CA GLY A 377 -7.35 -19.37 -13.78
C GLY A 377 -8.86 -19.53 -13.58
N ASP A 378 -9.35 -19.46 -12.34
CA ASP A 378 -10.79 -19.35 -12.07
C ASP A 378 -11.32 -18.00 -12.61
N LEU A 379 -10.64 -16.89 -12.29
CA LEU A 379 -11.02 -15.55 -12.77
C LEU A 379 -10.96 -15.42 -14.30
N TRP A 380 -9.92 -15.95 -14.94
CA TRP A 380 -9.71 -15.81 -16.38
C TRP A 380 -10.79 -16.52 -17.20
N ARG A 381 -11.22 -17.70 -16.76
CA ARG A 381 -12.26 -18.50 -17.43
C ARG A 381 -13.68 -18.06 -17.06
N GLY A 382 -13.84 -17.36 -15.94
CA GLY A 382 -15.14 -16.92 -15.43
C GLY A 382 -15.89 -18.02 -14.67
N PRO A 383 -17.04 -17.67 -14.05
CA PRO A 383 -17.78 -18.56 -13.17
C PRO A 383 -18.43 -19.78 -13.88
N ASP A 384 -18.70 -19.68 -15.18
CA ASP A 384 -19.40 -20.75 -15.93
C ASP A 384 -18.53 -21.95 -16.29
N ALA A 385 -17.20 -21.78 -16.32
CA ALA A 385 -16.29 -22.77 -16.86
C ALA A 385 -16.06 -24.01 -15.97
N GLY A 386 -16.70 -24.09 -14.79
CA GLY A 386 -16.53 -25.16 -13.81
C GLY A 386 -15.11 -25.25 -13.21
N ARG A 387 -15.00 -25.42 -11.89
CA ARG A 387 -13.68 -25.53 -11.23
C ARG A 387 -13.03 -26.90 -11.37
N ASP A 388 -13.86 -27.94 -11.52
CA ASP A 388 -13.47 -29.36 -11.55
C ASP A 388 -13.51 -29.98 -12.95
N GLY A 389 -13.88 -29.19 -13.97
CA GLY A 389 -13.83 -29.64 -15.36
C GLY A 389 -12.39 -29.93 -15.82
N GLU A 390 -12.26 -30.73 -16.87
CA GLU A 390 -10.97 -31.00 -17.50
C GLU A 390 -10.33 -29.68 -17.98
N ARG A 391 -9.09 -29.43 -17.55
CA ARG A 391 -8.38 -28.17 -17.80
C ARG A 391 -7.33 -28.39 -18.87
N ASP A 392 -7.63 -27.99 -20.11
CA ASP A 392 -6.66 -28.01 -21.20
C ASP A 392 -5.51 -27.02 -20.91
N PRO A 393 -4.26 -27.50 -20.70
CA PRO A 393 -3.12 -26.63 -20.43
C PRO A 393 -2.80 -25.66 -21.58
N ALA A 394 -3.12 -26.01 -22.83
CA ALA A 394 -2.87 -25.15 -23.98
C ALA A 394 -3.75 -23.89 -23.95
N VAL A 395 -5.02 -24.05 -23.58
CA VAL A 395 -5.96 -22.93 -23.41
C VAL A 395 -5.51 -22.03 -22.26
N LEU A 396 -5.12 -22.59 -21.12
CA LEU A 396 -4.65 -21.82 -19.97
C LEU A 396 -3.35 -21.06 -20.26
N ARG A 397 -2.44 -21.67 -21.03
CA ARG A 397 -1.22 -21.01 -21.50
C ARG A 397 -1.52 -19.85 -22.45
N ASN A 398 -2.50 -20.01 -23.34
CA ASN A 398 -2.97 -18.93 -24.20
C ASN A 398 -3.55 -17.77 -23.36
N LEU A 399 -4.42 -18.07 -22.39
CA LEU A 399 -4.95 -17.07 -21.45
C LEU A 399 -3.84 -16.38 -20.65
N ALA A 400 -2.76 -17.08 -20.31
CA ALA A 400 -1.62 -16.49 -19.60
C ALA A 400 -0.86 -15.45 -20.45
N THR A 401 -0.79 -15.63 -21.77
CA THR A 401 -0.10 -14.70 -22.70
C THR A 401 -1.01 -13.59 -23.21
N HIS A 402 -2.29 -13.87 -23.45
CA HIS A 402 -3.24 -12.95 -24.07
C HIS A 402 -4.32 -12.51 -23.06
N SER A 403 -4.12 -11.35 -22.43
CA SER A 403 -5.09 -10.84 -21.45
C SER A 403 -6.44 -10.44 -22.06
N GLY A 404 -6.53 -10.27 -23.39
CA GLY A 404 -7.77 -9.98 -24.10
C GLY A 404 -8.75 -11.15 -24.17
N ASP A 405 -8.29 -12.37 -23.90
CA ASP A 405 -9.14 -13.58 -23.90
C ASP A 405 -9.67 -13.91 -22.49
N ARG A 406 -9.29 -13.14 -21.47
CA ARG A 406 -9.71 -13.35 -20.08
C ARG A 406 -11.06 -12.67 -19.83
N VAL A 407 -11.97 -13.38 -19.16
CA VAL A 407 -13.27 -12.82 -18.72
C VAL A 407 -13.05 -11.78 -17.62
N ILE A 408 -12.26 -12.13 -16.59
CA ILE A 408 -11.86 -11.24 -15.50
C ILE A 408 -10.33 -11.23 -15.40
N ASN A 409 -9.71 -10.09 -15.69
CA ASN A 409 -8.27 -9.90 -15.66
C ASN A 409 -7.83 -9.17 -14.39
N LEU A 410 -7.39 -9.91 -13.37
CA LEU A 410 -6.75 -9.34 -12.19
C LEU A 410 -5.23 -9.18 -12.42
N ALA A 411 -4.70 -7.98 -12.19
CA ALA A 411 -3.26 -7.71 -12.25
C ALA A 411 -2.77 -6.91 -11.04
N LEU A 412 -1.83 -7.46 -10.29
CA LEU A 412 -1.29 -6.83 -9.08
C LEU A 412 0.19 -6.46 -9.27
N MET A 413 0.66 -5.48 -8.52
CA MET A 413 2.08 -5.09 -8.52
C MET A 413 2.76 -5.56 -7.24
N THR A 414 3.97 -6.09 -7.33
CA THR A 414 4.85 -6.41 -6.19
C THR A 414 6.28 -5.99 -6.50
N THR A 415 7.11 -5.86 -5.46
CA THR A 415 8.52 -5.49 -5.62
C THR A 415 9.39 -6.63 -5.11
N ASP A 416 10.29 -7.17 -5.94
CA ASP A 416 11.35 -8.07 -5.48
C ASP A 416 12.52 -7.24 -4.99
N LEU A 417 12.69 -7.18 -3.66
CA LEU A 417 13.77 -6.42 -3.02
C LEU A 417 15.15 -7.06 -3.28
N SER A 418 15.19 -8.37 -3.50
CA SER A 418 16.43 -9.10 -3.75
C SER A 418 16.94 -8.89 -5.17
N ALA A 419 16.04 -8.80 -6.15
CA ALA A 419 16.38 -8.49 -7.54
C ALA A 419 16.39 -6.98 -7.86
N GLY A 420 15.91 -6.12 -6.94
CA GLY A 420 15.85 -4.67 -7.12
C GLY A 420 14.89 -4.22 -8.24
N ARG A 421 13.80 -4.97 -8.48
CA ARG A 421 12.88 -4.68 -9.59
C ARG A 421 11.41 -4.99 -9.28
N PRO A 422 10.46 -4.31 -9.94
CA PRO A 422 9.05 -4.66 -9.86
C PRO A 422 8.71 -5.95 -10.61
N PHE A 423 7.61 -6.57 -10.20
CA PHE A 423 6.96 -7.67 -10.91
C PHE A 423 5.44 -7.46 -10.97
N ARG A 424 4.85 -7.82 -12.12
CA ARG A 424 3.40 -7.97 -12.27
C ARG A 424 2.99 -9.38 -11.82
N LEU A 425 1.88 -9.46 -11.12
CA LEU A 425 1.25 -10.70 -10.68
C LEU A 425 -0.06 -10.95 -11.46
N PRO A 426 -0.36 -12.22 -11.82
CA PRO A 426 0.43 -13.41 -11.52
C PRO A 426 1.75 -13.43 -12.32
N LEU A 427 2.74 -14.18 -11.82
CA LEU A 427 4.05 -14.29 -12.46
C LEU A 427 3.92 -14.94 -13.86
N ALA A 428 4.83 -14.65 -14.78
CA ALA A 428 4.78 -15.26 -16.11
C ALA A 428 4.86 -16.79 -16.02
N ALA A 429 4.11 -17.46 -16.90
CA ALA A 429 4.15 -18.92 -17.04
C ALA A 429 5.56 -19.37 -17.40
N TRP A 430 5.96 -20.54 -16.89
CA TRP A 430 7.25 -21.10 -17.25
C TRP A 430 7.22 -21.58 -18.70
N ASP A 431 8.22 -21.19 -19.48
CA ASP A 431 8.36 -21.46 -20.92
C ASP A 431 9.10 -22.78 -21.22
N GLY A 432 9.44 -23.53 -20.17
CA GLY A 432 10.21 -24.77 -20.29
C GLY A 432 11.73 -24.54 -20.34
N VAL A 433 12.19 -23.29 -20.37
CA VAL A 433 13.61 -22.94 -20.51
C VAL A 433 14.09 -22.12 -19.30
N GLY A 434 15.14 -22.61 -18.64
CA GLY A 434 15.72 -21.95 -17.46
C GLY A 434 14.91 -22.17 -16.17
N ASP A 435 15.25 -21.40 -15.14
CA ASP A 435 14.76 -21.63 -13.78
C ASP A 435 13.32 -21.16 -13.55
N ARG A 436 12.48 -22.09 -13.08
CA ARG A 436 11.11 -21.84 -12.58
C ARG A 436 11.16 -21.37 -11.12
N TRP A 437 10.19 -20.54 -10.73
CA TRP A 437 10.04 -20.12 -9.33
C TRP A 437 9.70 -21.31 -8.42
N GLN A 438 10.24 -21.27 -7.21
CA GLN A 438 10.07 -22.32 -6.21
C GLN A 438 9.69 -21.70 -4.86
N PHE A 439 9.11 -22.49 -3.97
CA PHE A 439 8.81 -22.08 -2.60
C PHE A 439 9.14 -23.18 -1.58
N CYS A 440 9.32 -22.79 -0.32
CA CYS A 440 9.46 -23.72 0.80
C CYS A 440 8.21 -23.61 1.68
N PRO A 441 7.49 -24.72 1.95
CA PRO A 441 6.32 -24.71 2.84
C PRO A 441 6.62 -24.06 4.19
N ASP A 442 7.73 -24.43 4.83
CA ASP A 442 8.13 -23.90 6.13
C ASP A 442 8.53 -22.40 6.07
N CYS A 443 9.01 -21.90 4.94
CA CYS A 443 9.24 -20.45 4.78
C CYS A 443 7.93 -19.66 4.68
N LEU A 444 6.91 -20.25 4.07
CA LEU A 444 5.58 -19.64 3.90
C LEU A 444 4.66 -19.86 5.11
N ASP A 445 5.04 -20.74 6.04
CA ASP A 445 4.28 -20.99 7.26
C ASP A 445 4.01 -19.71 8.05
N GLY A 446 2.75 -19.48 8.39
CA GLY A 446 2.28 -18.26 9.04
C GLY A 446 2.27 -16.99 8.17
N ILE A 447 2.74 -17.02 6.91
CA ILE A 447 2.61 -15.89 5.96
C ILE A 447 1.27 -15.95 5.23
N VAL A 448 0.92 -17.16 4.77
CA VAL A 448 -0.36 -17.54 4.17
C VAL A 448 -0.95 -18.72 4.95
N GLY A 449 -2.24 -18.97 4.81
CA GLY A 449 -2.91 -20.09 5.49
C GLY A 449 -2.43 -21.45 4.98
N GLU A 450 -2.46 -22.46 5.85
CA GLU A 450 -2.06 -23.84 5.53
C GLU A 450 -2.77 -24.40 4.29
N ARG A 451 -4.06 -24.07 4.11
CA ARG A 451 -4.83 -24.49 2.93
C ARG A 451 -4.22 -24.03 1.62
N VAL A 452 -3.66 -22.82 1.58
CA VAL A 452 -3.00 -22.24 0.40
C VAL A 452 -1.69 -22.97 0.14
N ILE A 453 -0.90 -23.24 1.18
CA ILE A 453 0.37 -23.97 1.05
C ILE A 453 0.11 -25.38 0.51
N ARG A 454 -0.89 -26.08 1.06
CA ARG A 454 -1.30 -27.41 0.61
C ARG A 454 -1.76 -27.40 -0.85
N GLN A 455 -2.60 -26.44 -1.23
CA GLN A 455 -3.05 -26.27 -2.62
C GLN A 455 -1.87 -26.05 -3.58
N MET A 456 -0.90 -25.21 -3.22
CA MET A 456 0.27 -24.97 -4.09
C MET A 456 1.22 -26.17 -4.15
N SER A 457 1.25 -26.99 -3.10
CA SER A 457 2.16 -28.15 -3.02
C SER A 457 1.77 -29.29 -3.97
N THR A 458 0.57 -29.27 -4.56
CA THR A 458 0.11 -30.30 -5.50
C THR A 458 0.88 -30.29 -6.83
N GLU A 459 1.55 -29.19 -7.16
CA GLU A 459 2.40 -29.04 -8.36
C GLU A 459 3.66 -29.94 -8.30
N GLY A 460 4.00 -30.44 -7.12
CA GLY A 460 5.15 -31.30 -6.88
C GLY A 460 6.40 -30.59 -6.37
N THR A 461 7.48 -31.36 -6.23
CA THR A 461 8.75 -30.92 -5.65
C THR A 461 9.80 -30.63 -6.71
N ALA A 462 10.61 -29.59 -6.49
CA ALA A 462 11.88 -29.39 -7.16
C ALA A 462 12.96 -30.32 -6.58
N ASN A 463 14.15 -30.38 -7.19
CA ASN A 463 15.29 -31.12 -6.65
C ASN A 463 16.12 -30.29 -5.66
N ASP A 464 15.92 -28.98 -5.65
CA ASP A 464 16.68 -28.04 -4.84
C ASP A 464 16.24 -28.07 -3.37
N ARG A 465 17.20 -27.82 -2.47
CA ARG A 465 16.94 -27.70 -1.03
C ARG A 465 16.79 -26.24 -0.64
N CYS A 466 15.96 -25.97 0.36
CA CYS A 466 15.78 -24.61 0.85
C CYS A 466 17.06 -24.12 1.55
N PRO A 467 17.63 -22.96 1.16
CA PRO A 467 18.80 -22.39 1.84
C PRO A 467 18.56 -22.07 3.32
N ARG A 468 17.30 -21.89 3.72
CA ARG A 468 16.89 -21.58 5.10
C ARG A 468 16.50 -22.82 5.91
N HIS A 469 16.09 -23.88 5.24
CA HIS A 469 15.65 -25.15 5.82
C HIS A 469 16.33 -26.30 5.05
N PRO A 470 17.60 -26.61 5.33
CA PRO A 470 18.39 -27.57 4.53
C PRO A 470 17.77 -28.98 4.44
N GLU A 471 16.98 -29.36 5.44
CA GLU A 471 16.23 -30.60 5.50
C GLU A 471 15.03 -30.65 4.54
N ARG A 472 14.54 -29.49 4.07
CA ARG A 472 13.37 -29.37 3.20
C ARG A 472 13.75 -29.25 1.73
N VAL A 473 13.03 -30.01 0.92
CA VAL A 473 13.04 -29.89 -0.54
C VAL A 473 12.09 -28.76 -0.94
N LEU A 474 12.47 -27.99 -1.94
CA LEU A 474 11.65 -26.91 -2.48
C LEU A 474 10.51 -27.48 -3.32
N HIS A 475 9.37 -26.78 -3.35
CA HIS A 475 8.23 -27.08 -4.21
C HIS A 475 8.22 -26.13 -5.40
N TRP A 476 7.71 -26.59 -6.55
CA TRP A 476 7.49 -25.71 -7.68
C TRP A 476 6.39 -24.72 -7.37
N LEU A 477 6.61 -23.44 -7.67
CA LEU A 477 5.52 -22.47 -7.63
C LEU A 477 4.53 -22.82 -8.76
N PRO A 478 3.21 -22.86 -8.47
CA PRO A 478 2.20 -23.14 -9.50
C PRO A 478 2.32 -22.19 -10.69
N ASP A 479 1.94 -22.68 -11.87
CA ASP A 479 1.77 -21.82 -13.04
C ASP A 479 0.73 -20.72 -12.75
N PRO A 480 0.74 -19.61 -13.50
CA PRO A 480 -0.04 -18.43 -13.15
C PRO A 480 -1.55 -18.68 -13.00
N TRP A 481 -2.12 -19.61 -13.77
CA TRP A 481 -3.54 -19.96 -13.66
C TRP A 481 -3.88 -20.75 -12.38
N ASP A 482 -2.94 -21.52 -11.82
CA ASP A 482 -3.13 -22.26 -10.57
C ASP A 482 -2.68 -21.47 -9.34
N MET A 483 -2.05 -20.31 -9.53
CA MET A 483 -1.61 -19.44 -8.46
C MET A 483 -2.82 -18.91 -7.64
N PRO A 484 -2.85 -19.12 -6.31
CA PRO A 484 -3.91 -18.56 -5.47
C PRO A 484 -3.84 -17.03 -5.44
N VAL A 485 -4.99 -16.37 -5.60
CA VAL A 485 -5.11 -14.90 -5.59
C VAL A 485 -4.59 -14.32 -4.27
N VAL A 486 -4.90 -14.97 -3.14
CA VAL A 486 -4.44 -14.50 -1.82
C VAL A 486 -2.91 -14.49 -1.68
N LEU A 487 -2.18 -15.41 -2.33
CA LEU A 487 -0.71 -15.36 -2.34
C LEU A 487 -0.24 -14.09 -3.05
N ALA A 488 -0.81 -13.77 -4.21
CA ALA A 488 -0.45 -12.58 -4.96
C ALA A 488 -0.77 -11.28 -4.19
N VAL A 489 -1.92 -11.24 -3.51
CA VAL A 489 -2.27 -10.13 -2.60
C VAL A 489 -1.26 -10.02 -1.47
N ARG A 490 -0.85 -11.14 -0.86
CA ARG A 490 0.17 -11.12 0.21
C ARG A 490 1.52 -10.64 -0.28
N MET A 491 1.96 -11.01 -1.48
CA MET A 491 3.18 -10.46 -2.09
C MET A 491 3.06 -8.94 -2.30
N SER A 492 1.91 -8.46 -2.77
CA SER A 492 1.67 -7.04 -3.05
C SER A 492 1.49 -6.16 -1.80
N LEU A 493 1.00 -6.72 -0.69
CA LEU A 493 0.63 -6.03 0.56
C LEU A 493 1.75 -5.97 1.60
N SER A 494 2.91 -6.58 1.36
CA SER A 494 3.91 -6.77 2.42
C SER A 494 4.71 -5.50 2.76
N LEU A 495 4.05 -4.58 3.46
CA LEU A 495 4.57 -3.28 3.91
C LEU A 495 5.85 -3.45 4.73
N PRO A 496 7.00 -2.90 4.30
CA PRO A 496 8.28 -3.06 4.97
C PRO A 496 8.23 -2.77 6.47
N GLY A 497 8.81 -3.66 7.28
CA GLY A 497 8.87 -3.55 8.75
C GLY A 497 7.58 -3.88 9.49
N LEU A 498 6.40 -3.66 8.89
CA LEU A 498 5.11 -4.00 9.51
C LEU A 498 4.68 -5.42 9.16
N ILE A 499 4.52 -5.73 7.87
CA ILE A 499 4.01 -7.02 7.38
C ILE A 499 5.17 -7.81 6.77
N CYS A 500 5.30 -9.08 7.12
CA CYS A 500 6.41 -9.90 6.64
C CYS A 500 6.36 -10.05 5.11
N PRO A 501 7.45 -9.74 4.36
CA PRO A 501 7.63 -10.10 2.96
C PRO A 501 7.50 -11.59 2.70
N VAL A 502 7.15 -11.92 1.46
CA VAL A 502 6.96 -13.30 0.98
C VAL A 502 8.28 -13.81 0.38
N PRO A 503 8.92 -14.84 0.95
CA PRO A 503 10.12 -15.45 0.40
C PRO A 503 9.77 -16.47 -0.69
N LEU A 504 10.33 -16.28 -1.89
CA LEU A 504 10.35 -17.29 -2.96
C LEU A 504 11.79 -17.65 -3.31
N HIS A 505 11.99 -18.71 -4.08
CA HIS A 505 13.31 -19.22 -4.44
C HIS A 505 13.46 -19.32 -5.96
N ARG A 506 14.64 -18.99 -6.46
CA ARG A 506 15.03 -19.16 -7.87
C ARG A 506 16.56 -19.19 -7.95
N LEU A 507 17.14 -20.01 -8.82
CA LEU A 507 18.60 -20.12 -8.98
C LEU A 507 19.34 -20.40 -7.65
N GLY A 508 18.73 -21.24 -6.79
CA GLY A 508 19.26 -21.57 -5.46
C GLY A 508 19.32 -20.39 -4.47
N ARG A 509 18.69 -19.25 -4.77
CA ARG A 509 18.70 -18.03 -3.96
C ARG A 509 17.32 -17.68 -3.45
N VAL A 510 17.26 -17.01 -2.30
CA VAL A 510 16.02 -16.47 -1.71
C VAL A 510 15.74 -15.09 -2.28
N HIS A 511 14.51 -14.87 -2.71
CA HIS A 511 13.97 -13.60 -3.21
C HIS A 511 12.85 -13.11 -2.28
N TRP A 512 12.98 -11.87 -1.81
CA TRP A 512 12.03 -11.26 -0.87
C TRP A 512 11.07 -10.33 -1.59
N PHE A 513 9.82 -10.78 -1.75
CA PHE A 513 8.75 -9.99 -2.33
C PHE A 513 8.09 -9.13 -1.26
N SER A 514 8.06 -7.82 -1.53
CA SER A 514 7.50 -6.79 -0.66
C SER A 514 6.49 -5.93 -1.42
N ASP A 515 6.00 -4.90 -0.74
CA ASP A 515 4.91 -4.06 -1.19
C ASP A 515 5.10 -3.51 -2.62
N GLY A 516 4.07 -3.62 -3.46
CA GLY A 516 4.11 -3.12 -4.83
C GLY A 516 4.27 -1.60 -4.90
N GLY A 517 3.77 -0.90 -3.89
CA GLY A 517 3.85 0.54 -3.74
C GLY A 517 5.25 1.10 -3.54
N ILE A 518 6.25 0.23 -3.31
CA ILE A 518 7.66 0.64 -3.29
C ILE A 518 8.12 1.09 -4.69
N THR A 519 7.60 0.48 -5.75
CA THR A 519 8.04 0.77 -7.13
C THR A 519 6.95 1.35 -8.01
N SER A 520 5.68 0.98 -7.80
CA SER A 520 4.52 1.64 -8.40
C SER A 520 3.34 1.56 -7.43
N ASN A 521 2.88 2.70 -6.95
CA ASN A 521 1.66 2.77 -6.17
C ASN A 521 0.42 2.73 -7.05
N PHE A 522 0.49 3.12 -8.33
CA PHE A 522 -0.68 3.24 -9.19
C PHE A 522 -0.47 2.61 -10.58
N PRO A 523 -0.75 1.30 -10.75
CA PRO A 523 -0.44 0.56 -11.97
C PRO A 523 -1.48 0.76 -13.10
N ILE A 524 -1.92 2.00 -13.35
CA ILE A 524 -2.93 2.30 -14.38
C ILE A 524 -2.45 1.96 -15.81
N HIS A 525 -1.14 1.95 -16.04
CA HIS A 525 -0.55 1.50 -17.32
C HIS A 525 -0.82 0.02 -17.64
N PHE A 526 -1.23 -0.82 -16.69
CA PHE A 526 -1.49 -2.24 -16.96
C PHE A 526 -2.65 -2.46 -17.92
N PHE A 527 -3.59 -1.51 -18.00
CA PHE A 527 -4.81 -1.61 -18.80
C PHE A 527 -4.93 -0.46 -19.80
N ASP A 528 -3.87 0.33 -19.99
CA ASP A 528 -3.89 1.40 -20.98
C ASP A 528 -3.78 0.83 -22.40
N ALA A 529 -4.58 1.36 -23.33
CA ALA A 529 -4.61 0.95 -24.72
C ALA A 529 -4.68 2.18 -25.62
N LEU A 530 -3.97 2.15 -26.76
CA LEU A 530 -3.98 3.27 -27.72
C LEU A 530 -5.38 3.54 -28.27
N LEU A 531 -6.16 2.48 -28.52
CA LEU A 531 -7.56 2.55 -28.94
C LEU A 531 -8.42 1.82 -27.90
N PRO A 532 -8.85 2.52 -26.83
CA PRO A 532 -9.57 1.88 -25.74
C PRO A 532 -11.01 1.55 -26.14
N ARG A 533 -11.47 0.35 -25.76
CA ARG A 533 -12.88 -0.05 -25.86
C ARG A 533 -13.74 0.71 -24.86
N TRP A 534 -13.31 0.81 -23.60
CA TRP A 534 -14.05 1.43 -22.50
C TRP A 534 -13.11 2.25 -21.59
N PRO A 535 -13.63 3.02 -20.62
CA PRO A 535 -12.76 3.75 -19.69
C PRO A 535 -12.06 2.81 -18.69
N THR A 536 -10.77 3.07 -18.44
CA THR A 536 -10.05 2.60 -17.22
C THR A 536 -10.19 3.67 -16.14
N PHE A 537 -10.86 3.38 -15.04
CA PHE A 537 -10.99 4.28 -13.92
C PHE A 537 -9.82 4.15 -12.94
N GLY A 538 -9.50 5.27 -12.30
CA GLY A 538 -8.47 5.37 -11.29
C GLY A 538 -9.01 5.88 -9.98
N LEU A 539 -8.71 5.21 -8.87
CA LEU A 539 -8.96 5.74 -7.53
C LEU A 539 -7.64 6.07 -6.84
N ASN A 540 -7.39 7.36 -6.66
CA ASN A 540 -6.16 7.89 -6.09
C ASN A 540 -6.44 8.56 -4.73
N LEU A 541 -5.52 8.42 -3.78
CA LEU A 541 -5.61 9.02 -2.46
C LEU A 541 -4.63 10.17 -2.32
N HIS A 542 -5.13 11.32 -1.86
CA HIS A 542 -4.35 12.53 -1.62
C HIS A 542 -4.47 12.93 -0.15
N SER A 543 -3.34 13.04 0.54
CA SER A 543 -3.31 13.58 1.90
C SER A 543 -3.23 15.11 1.85
N VAL A 544 -4.11 15.77 2.62
CA VAL A 544 -4.11 17.22 2.81
C VAL A 544 -3.88 17.56 4.28
N ALA A 545 -3.21 18.68 4.54
CA ALA A 545 -3.00 19.16 5.90
C ALA A 545 -4.30 19.76 6.44
N GLY A 546 -4.68 19.41 7.67
CA GLY A 546 -5.92 19.87 8.30
C GLY A 546 -7.14 19.01 7.98
N LYS A 547 -8.33 19.59 8.22
CA LYS A 547 -9.62 18.93 7.96
C LYS A 547 -10.00 19.09 6.49
N VAL A 548 -10.58 18.04 5.91
CA VAL A 548 -11.11 18.09 4.54
C VAL A 548 -12.50 18.74 4.57
N ASP A 549 -12.70 19.75 3.74
CA ASP A 549 -14.04 20.35 3.55
C ASP A 549 -14.92 19.43 2.70
N ALA A 550 -16.22 19.38 3.01
CA ALA A 550 -17.17 18.47 2.36
C ALA A 550 -17.24 18.65 0.82
N VAL A 551 -17.03 19.86 0.33
CA VAL A 551 -17.02 20.19 -1.11
C VAL A 551 -15.77 19.70 -1.83
N ASP A 552 -14.72 19.38 -1.08
CA ASP A 552 -13.37 19.09 -1.55
C ASP A 552 -12.95 17.63 -1.32
N GLU A 553 -13.82 16.81 -0.74
CA GLU A 553 -13.55 15.42 -0.40
C GLU A 553 -13.15 14.56 -1.59
N VAL A 554 -13.80 14.80 -2.72
CA VAL A 554 -13.57 14.10 -3.98
C VAL A 554 -13.32 15.13 -5.06
N PHE A 555 -12.16 15.02 -5.68
CA PHE A 555 -11.77 15.89 -6.79
C PHE A 555 -11.55 15.05 -8.05
N LEU A 556 -12.26 15.38 -9.12
CA LEU A 556 -12.12 14.75 -10.43
C LEU A 556 -11.64 15.81 -11.44
N PRO A 557 -10.39 15.74 -11.92
CA PRO A 557 -9.84 16.75 -12.83
C PRO A 557 -10.64 16.83 -14.13
N PRO A 558 -10.79 18.03 -14.73
CA PRO A 558 -11.44 18.13 -16.03
C PRO A 558 -10.60 17.47 -17.15
N GLN A 559 -11.27 16.85 -18.12
CA GLN A 559 -10.65 16.43 -19.38
C GLN A 559 -10.56 17.60 -20.36
N SER A 560 -9.71 18.59 -20.06
CA SER A 560 -9.48 19.76 -20.92
C SER A 560 -8.12 19.74 -21.61
N SER A 561 -7.82 20.76 -22.40
CA SER A 561 -6.48 21.05 -22.93
C SER A 561 -5.60 21.84 -21.95
N ALA A 562 -6.13 22.25 -20.78
CA ALA A 562 -5.38 23.05 -19.83
C ALA A 562 -4.16 22.28 -19.29
N GLU A 563 -3.04 22.96 -19.12
CA GLU A 563 -1.87 22.35 -18.48
C GLU A 563 -2.21 21.93 -17.05
N PRO A 564 -1.87 20.69 -16.64
CA PRO A 564 -2.05 20.30 -15.26
C PRO A 564 -1.20 21.20 -14.36
N ALA A 565 -1.77 21.64 -13.24
CA ALA A 565 -0.99 22.37 -12.24
C ALA A 565 0.18 21.48 -11.76
N PRO A 566 1.43 21.99 -11.79
CA PRO A 566 2.56 21.19 -11.37
C PRO A 566 2.42 20.84 -9.88
N PRO A 567 2.68 19.57 -9.49
CA PRO A 567 2.60 19.17 -8.10
C PRO A 567 3.64 19.95 -7.28
N TRP A 568 3.18 20.69 -6.27
CA TRP A 568 4.06 21.43 -5.38
C TRP A 568 3.85 20.99 -3.93
N SER A 569 4.93 20.84 -3.18
CA SER A 569 4.84 20.80 -1.73
C SER A 569 6.14 21.34 -1.12
N ALA A 570 6.01 22.04 0.00
CA ALA A 570 7.15 22.59 0.71
C ALA A 570 8.11 21.49 1.20
N VAL A 571 9.41 21.76 1.10
CA VAL A 571 10.44 21.00 1.80
C VAL A 571 10.51 21.55 3.22
N GLY A 572 10.22 20.73 4.22
CA GLY A 572 10.33 21.15 5.63
C GLY A 572 11.75 21.59 5.98
N ALA A 573 11.90 22.38 7.05
CA ALA A 573 13.19 22.94 7.45
C ALA A 573 14.17 21.89 8.04
N GLY A 574 13.70 20.68 8.36
CA GLY A 574 14.51 19.62 8.97
C GLY A 574 15.15 18.67 7.96
N ALA A 575 16.32 18.11 8.31
CA ALA A 575 16.99 17.08 7.51
C ALA A 575 16.12 15.82 7.31
N ALA A 576 15.28 15.48 8.30
CA ALA A 576 14.33 14.38 8.19
C ALA A 576 13.23 14.67 7.16
N ASP A 577 12.73 15.91 7.10
CA ASP A 577 11.73 16.33 6.10
C ASP A 577 12.32 16.30 4.69
N PHE A 578 13.58 16.75 4.54
CA PHE A 578 14.30 16.68 3.28
C PHE A 578 14.52 15.23 2.82
N ALA A 579 15.01 14.35 3.70
CA ALA A 579 15.19 12.93 3.39
C ALA A 579 13.85 12.24 3.06
N GLY A 580 12.79 12.56 3.81
CA GLY A 580 11.44 12.09 3.52
C GLY A 580 10.95 12.57 2.16
N ARG A 581 11.27 13.81 1.76
CA ARG A 581 10.92 14.33 0.44
C ARG A 581 11.66 13.62 -0.68
N ILE A 582 12.97 13.39 -0.53
CA ILE A 582 13.77 12.59 -1.47
C ILE A 582 13.15 11.21 -1.67
N LEU A 583 12.84 10.51 -0.56
CA LEU A 583 12.25 9.19 -0.62
C LEU A 583 10.87 9.22 -1.30
N ASN A 584 10.00 10.15 -0.94
CA ASN A 584 8.69 10.30 -1.56
C ASN A 584 8.78 10.60 -3.06
N THR A 585 9.75 11.41 -3.48
CA THR A 585 10.01 11.65 -4.90
C THR A 585 10.45 10.36 -5.59
N PHE A 586 11.41 9.61 -5.04
CA PHE A 586 11.84 8.33 -5.62
C PHE A 586 10.70 7.31 -5.75
N LEU A 587 9.81 7.23 -4.75
CA LEU A 587 8.70 6.28 -4.73
C LEU A 587 7.49 6.72 -5.57
N GLY A 588 7.28 8.03 -5.76
CA GLY A 588 6.03 8.58 -6.29
C GLY A 588 6.12 9.27 -7.65
N TRP A 589 7.31 9.69 -8.10
CA TRP A 589 7.45 10.58 -9.26
C TRP A 589 6.80 10.02 -10.53
N ARG A 590 7.01 8.73 -10.83
CA ARG A 590 6.48 8.09 -12.04
C ARG A 590 4.95 8.13 -12.06
N ASP A 591 4.32 7.77 -10.96
CA ASP A 591 2.85 7.73 -10.85
C ASP A 591 2.26 9.15 -10.92
N THR A 592 2.92 10.13 -10.30
CA THR A 592 2.53 11.54 -10.37
C THR A 592 2.58 12.06 -11.82
N MET A 593 3.69 11.84 -12.52
CA MET A 593 3.84 12.28 -13.91
C MET A 593 2.86 11.57 -14.85
N GLN A 594 2.64 10.26 -14.66
CA GLN A 594 1.68 9.50 -15.46
C GLN A 594 0.23 9.98 -15.25
N SER A 595 -0.15 10.28 -14.01
CA SER A 595 -1.51 10.76 -13.68
C SER A 595 -1.85 12.11 -14.30
N ALA A 596 -0.84 12.91 -14.66
CA ALA A 596 -0.99 14.22 -15.27
C ALA A 596 -1.22 14.17 -16.80
N LEU A 597 -0.97 13.02 -17.44
CA LEU A 597 -1.07 12.88 -18.90
C LEU A 597 -2.50 13.11 -19.42
N PRO A 598 -2.67 13.71 -20.60
CA PRO A 598 -3.96 13.79 -21.28
C PRO A 598 -4.56 12.40 -21.48
N GLY A 599 -5.86 12.28 -21.25
CA GLY A 599 -6.55 10.99 -21.29
C GLY A 599 -6.36 10.13 -20.04
N PHE A 600 -5.47 10.45 -19.10
CA PHE A 600 -5.38 9.79 -17.79
C PHE A 600 -6.11 10.59 -16.70
N ARG A 601 -5.76 11.87 -16.56
CA ARG A 601 -6.20 12.70 -15.42
C ARG A 601 -7.70 12.72 -15.14
N GLY A 602 -8.54 12.86 -16.17
CA GLY A 602 -9.98 13.01 -15.98
C GLY A 602 -10.74 11.69 -15.81
N ARG A 603 -10.02 10.57 -15.67
CA ARG A 603 -10.56 9.26 -15.28
C ARG A 603 -10.12 8.86 -13.88
N ILE A 604 -9.33 9.69 -13.21
CA ILE A 604 -8.77 9.42 -11.89
C ILE A 604 -9.50 10.29 -10.87
N ALA A 605 -10.32 9.67 -10.03
CA ALA A 605 -10.91 10.34 -8.89
C ALA A 605 -9.89 10.42 -7.75
N HIS A 606 -9.66 11.63 -7.24
CA HIS A 606 -8.80 11.88 -6.09
C HIS A 606 -9.66 12.00 -4.84
N VAL A 607 -9.53 11.04 -3.92
CA VAL A 607 -10.18 11.07 -2.61
C VAL A 607 -9.20 11.69 -1.61
N ARG A 608 -9.61 12.80 -0.98
CA ARG A 608 -8.78 13.54 -0.02
C ARG A 608 -8.92 13.00 1.39
N GLN A 609 -7.80 12.91 2.09
CA GLN A 609 -7.67 12.47 3.49
C GLN A 609 -7.03 13.58 4.32
N GLY A 610 -7.65 13.93 5.44
CA GLY A 610 -7.17 14.95 6.37
C GLY A 610 -6.28 14.38 7.49
N ASP A 611 -5.94 15.23 8.46
CA ASP A 611 -5.11 14.84 9.60
C ASP A 611 -5.79 13.79 10.48
N GLY A 612 -5.11 12.66 10.73
CA GLY A 612 -5.62 11.55 11.53
C GLY A 612 -6.56 10.61 10.76
N GLU A 613 -6.99 11.01 9.57
CA GLU A 613 -7.65 10.16 8.60
C GLU A 613 -6.58 9.47 7.75
N GLY A 614 -6.50 8.16 7.86
CA GLY A 614 -5.63 7.43 6.98
C GLY A 614 -4.19 7.22 7.47
N GLY A 615 -3.27 6.95 6.53
CA GLY A 615 -1.84 6.80 6.81
C GLY A 615 -1.49 5.55 7.62
N THR A 616 -0.43 5.57 8.43
CA THR A 616 -0.09 4.37 9.22
C THR A 616 -1.09 4.06 10.33
N ASN A 617 -2.08 4.92 10.58
CA ASN A 617 -3.01 4.77 11.71
C ASN A 617 -4.00 3.62 11.50
N LEU A 618 -3.82 2.53 12.25
CA LEU A 618 -4.73 1.37 12.24
C LEU A 618 -5.95 1.57 13.17
N PHE A 619 -5.92 2.57 14.06
CA PHE A 619 -6.99 2.88 15.00
C PHE A 619 -7.93 3.93 14.42
N MET A 620 -8.79 3.50 13.50
CA MET A 620 -9.88 4.31 12.97
C MET A 620 -11.19 3.85 13.63
N PRO A 621 -11.96 4.77 14.26
CA PRO A 621 -13.27 4.42 14.81
C PRO A 621 -14.26 4.12 13.67
N PRO A 622 -15.32 3.32 13.94
CA PRO A 622 -16.35 2.98 12.95
C PRO A 622 -16.92 4.16 12.17
N GLU A 623 -17.11 5.30 12.84
CA GLU A 623 -17.70 6.50 12.24
C GLU A 623 -16.74 7.12 11.20
N LEU A 624 -15.42 7.10 11.47
CA LEU A 624 -14.41 7.55 10.52
C LEU A 624 -14.25 6.57 9.34
N ILE A 625 -14.32 5.26 9.60
CA ILE A 625 -14.32 4.25 8.54
C ILE A 625 -15.54 4.46 7.62
N ALA A 626 -16.72 4.70 8.20
CA ALA A 626 -17.94 4.98 7.46
C ALA A 626 -17.83 6.25 6.61
N GLU A 627 -17.31 7.35 7.17
CA GLU A 627 -17.08 8.60 6.44
C GLU A 627 -16.13 8.40 5.24
N LEU A 628 -15.01 7.72 5.45
CA LEU A 628 -14.06 7.42 4.39
C LEU A 628 -14.67 6.50 3.30
N ALA A 629 -15.48 5.53 3.70
CA ALA A 629 -16.18 4.65 2.78
C ALA A 629 -17.22 5.42 1.94
N LEU A 630 -17.97 6.36 2.55
CA LEU A 630 -18.91 7.24 1.86
C LEU A 630 -18.21 8.18 0.87
N ARG A 631 -17.04 8.72 1.21
CA ARG A 631 -16.21 9.48 0.25
C ARG A 631 -15.81 8.61 -0.94
N GLY A 632 -15.48 7.34 -0.70
CA GLY A 632 -15.27 6.36 -1.76
C GLY A 632 -16.51 6.16 -2.65
N TYR A 633 -17.68 5.96 -2.05
CA TYR A 633 -18.96 5.86 -2.78
C TYR A 633 -19.20 7.09 -3.68
N ARG A 634 -19.01 8.31 -3.14
CA ARG A 634 -19.14 9.57 -3.90
C ARG A 634 -18.17 9.62 -5.08
N ALA A 635 -16.93 9.14 -4.92
CA ALA A 635 -15.96 9.05 -6.01
C ALA A 635 -16.40 8.08 -7.12
N GLY A 636 -16.94 6.91 -6.74
CA GLY A 636 -17.54 5.97 -7.69
C GLY A 636 -18.72 6.59 -8.43
N GLU A 637 -19.62 7.28 -7.72
CA GLU A 637 -20.81 7.90 -8.30
C GLU A 637 -20.44 9.02 -9.28
N GLN A 638 -19.48 9.88 -8.93
CA GLN A 638 -19.01 10.95 -9.83
C GLN A 638 -18.41 10.38 -11.11
N LEU A 639 -17.58 9.34 -11.02
CA LEU A 639 -17.02 8.65 -12.19
C LEU A 639 -18.13 8.00 -13.03
N LYS A 640 -19.08 7.32 -12.39
CA LYS A 640 -20.23 6.70 -13.06
C LYS A 640 -21.01 7.74 -13.86
N VAL A 641 -21.51 8.78 -13.19
CA VAL A 641 -22.30 9.88 -13.77
C VAL A 641 -21.56 10.52 -14.93
N ARG A 642 -20.29 10.90 -14.73
CA ARG A 642 -19.49 11.59 -15.74
C ARG A 642 -19.36 10.79 -17.04
N PHE A 643 -19.16 9.48 -16.95
CA PHE A 643 -18.88 8.63 -18.11
C PHE A 643 -20.11 7.96 -18.71
N SER A 644 -21.25 7.95 -18.01
CA SER A 644 -22.48 7.34 -18.50
C SER A 644 -23.56 8.33 -18.94
N ILE A 645 -23.54 9.59 -18.47
CA ILE A 645 -24.59 10.57 -18.78
C ILE A 645 -24.13 11.55 -19.86
N ALA A 646 -24.89 11.63 -20.95
CA ALA A 646 -24.60 12.52 -22.07
C ALA A 646 -24.62 14.00 -21.67
N GLY A 647 -23.72 14.80 -22.26
CA GLY A 647 -23.63 16.25 -22.00
C GLY A 647 -22.93 16.65 -20.69
N THR A 648 -22.47 15.69 -19.89
CA THR A 648 -21.78 15.97 -18.61
C THR A 648 -20.38 16.55 -18.84
N ASP A 649 -19.95 17.48 -17.98
CA ASP A 649 -18.64 18.15 -18.03
C ASP A 649 -18.34 18.83 -19.37
N GLY A 650 -19.34 19.54 -19.89
CA GLY A 650 -19.24 20.31 -21.13
C GLY A 650 -19.09 19.43 -22.37
N GLU A 651 -19.66 18.22 -22.36
CA GLU A 651 -19.73 17.36 -23.54
C GLU A 651 -20.78 17.83 -24.53
N ALA A 652 -20.57 17.53 -25.83
CA ALA A 652 -21.57 17.79 -26.85
C ALA A 652 -22.88 17.01 -26.58
N PRO A 653 -24.05 17.57 -26.96
CA PRO A 653 -25.33 16.87 -26.81
C PRO A 653 -25.31 15.49 -27.47
N GLY A 654 -25.74 14.46 -26.74
CA GLY A 654 -25.77 13.07 -27.21
C GLY A 654 -24.47 12.28 -27.04
N PHE A 655 -23.37 12.91 -26.60
CA PHE A 655 -22.08 12.25 -26.37
C PHE A 655 -21.73 12.17 -24.89
N THR A 656 -20.97 11.15 -24.53
CA THR A 656 -20.47 10.91 -23.17
C THR A 656 -18.98 11.25 -23.03
N GLN A 657 -18.49 11.36 -21.79
CA GLN A 657 -17.05 11.46 -21.54
C GLN A 657 -16.28 10.20 -21.97
N THR A 658 -16.96 9.06 -22.13
CA THR A 658 -16.37 7.87 -22.74
C THR A 658 -16.05 8.11 -24.22
N ASP A 659 -16.94 8.76 -24.96
CA ASP A 659 -16.72 9.07 -26.38
C ASP A 659 -15.61 10.11 -26.54
N ARG A 660 -15.56 11.15 -25.69
CA ARG A 660 -14.43 12.09 -25.64
C ARG A 660 -13.12 11.39 -25.33
N TYR A 661 -13.10 10.46 -24.39
CA TYR A 661 -11.90 9.69 -24.07
C TYR A 661 -11.41 8.88 -25.27
N ARG A 662 -12.30 8.15 -25.96
CA ARG A 662 -11.97 7.40 -27.19
C ARG A 662 -11.46 8.34 -28.28
N TRP A 663 -12.10 9.49 -28.48
CA TRP A 663 -11.69 10.49 -29.46
C TRP A 663 -10.29 11.05 -29.18
N LEU A 664 -10.00 11.42 -27.92
CA LEU A 664 -8.68 11.89 -27.51
C LEU A 664 -7.61 10.82 -27.76
N ARG A 665 -7.88 9.57 -27.40
CA ARG A 665 -6.94 8.45 -27.59
C ARG A 665 -6.71 8.10 -29.06
N MET A 666 -7.77 8.13 -29.89
CA MET A 666 -7.66 8.00 -31.34
C MET A 666 -6.74 9.07 -31.93
N ARG A 667 -6.89 10.34 -31.54
CA ARG A 667 -6.02 11.42 -32.04
C ARG A 667 -4.56 11.28 -31.60
N LEU A 668 -4.33 10.87 -30.35
CA LEU A 668 -2.98 10.58 -29.87
C LEU A 668 -2.38 9.40 -30.64
N ALA A 669 -3.13 8.32 -30.86
CA ALA A 669 -2.68 7.18 -31.64
C ALA A 669 -2.32 7.58 -33.08
N LEU A 670 -3.18 8.32 -33.79
CA LEU A 670 -2.92 8.77 -35.17
C LEU A 670 -1.67 9.64 -35.28
N ARG A 671 -1.41 10.51 -34.29
CA ARG A 671 -0.16 11.28 -34.21
C ARG A 671 1.05 10.36 -34.04
N GLU A 672 0.98 9.39 -33.15
CA GLU A 672 2.09 8.45 -32.93
C GLU A 672 2.33 7.55 -34.16
N TYR A 673 1.27 7.12 -34.85
CA TYR A 673 1.39 6.42 -36.14
C TYR A 673 2.03 7.29 -37.21
N ARG A 674 1.75 8.60 -37.23
CA ARG A 674 2.44 9.55 -38.11
C ARG A 674 3.93 9.60 -37.82
N GLU A 675 4.32 9.73 -36.55
CA GLU A 675 5.75 9.76 -36.17
C GLU A 675 6.46 8.45 -36.54
N ILE A 676 5.83 7.29 -36.32
CA ILE A 676 6.36 6.00 -36.78
C ILE A 676 6.50 5.99 -38.30
N SER A 677 5.49 6.46 -39.04
CA SER A 677 5.47 6.46 -40.51
C SER A 677 6.59 7.33 -41.08
N LEU A 678 6.77 8.55 -40.55
CA LEU A 678 7.88 9.45 -40.93
C LEU A 678 9.24 8.83 -40.61
N GLN A 679 9.38 8.21 -39.43
CA GLN A 679 10.62 7.52 -39.06
C GLN A 679 10.88 6.29 -39.95
N ALA A 680 9.84 5.54 -40.31
CA ALA A 680 9.93 4.39 -41.19
C ALA A 680 10.36 4.83 -42.60
N ALA A 681 9.75 5.88 -43.17
CA ALA A 681 10.12 6.45 -44.46
C ALA A 681 11.60 6.91 -44.46
N ALA A 682 12.00 7.70 -43.46
CA ALA A 682 13.35 8.25 -43.38
C ALA A 682 14.44 7.20 -43.09
N ARG A 683 14.11 6.15 -42.32
CA ARG A 683 15.09 5.14 -41.85
C ARG A 683 14.97 3.80 -42.56
N ALA A 684 14.02 3.62 -43.49
CA ALA A 684 13.80 2.39 -44.24
C ALA A 684 15.09 1.80 -44.83
N PRO A 685 16.01 2.57 -45.46
CA PRO A 685 17.25 2.01 -46.00
C PRO A 685 18.09 1.24 -44.96
N LEU A 686 18.15 1.73 -43.72
CA LEU A 686 18.92 1.10 -42.64
C LEU A 686 18.33 -0.25 -42.25
N TYR A 687 17.01 -0.33 -42.09
CA TYR A 687 16.33 -1.53 -41.61
C TYR A 687 16.13 -2.57 -42.70
N ARG A 688 15.90 -2.16 -43.96
CA ARG A 688 15.84 -3.08 -45.11
C ARG A 688 17.17 -3.76 -45.38
N GLU A 689 18.28 -3.02 -45.26
CA GLU A 689 19.61 -3.63 -45.35
C GLU A 689 19.83 -4.67 -44.23
N ARG A 690 19.32 -4.43 -43.02
CA ARG A 690 19.42 -5.41 -41.92
C ARG A 690 18.53 -6.62 -42.16
N ALA A 691 17.29 -6.43 -42.61
CA ALA A 691 16.40 -7.55 -42.94
C ALA A 691 17.01 -8.46 -44.03
N THR A 692 17.73 -7.91 -45.00
CA THR A 692 18.34 -8.70 -46.08
C THR A 692 19.70 -9.30 -45.72
N LYS A 693 20.54 -8.56 -44.98
CA LYS A 693 21.96 -8.93 -44.81
C LYS A 693 22.37 -9.31 -43.39
N TYR A 694 21.55 -9.08 -42.37
CA TYR A 694 21.94 -9.38 -40.99
C TYR A 694 21.94 -10.90 -40.74
N PRO A 695 23.09 -11.51 -40.40
CA PRO A 695 23.14 -12.91 -40.02
C PRO A 695 22.67 -13.04 -38.57
N ILE A 696 21.43 -13.47 -38.38
CA ILE A 696 20.82 -13.61 -37.05
C ILE A 696 21.57 -14.71 -36.29
N PRO A 697 22.16 -14.39 -35.12
CA PRO A 697 22.87 -15.38 -34.32
C PRO A 697 21.90 -16.35 -33.65
N GLU A 698 22.37 -17.56 -33.36
CA GLU A 698 21.63 -18.59 -32.62
C GLU A 698 21.08 -18.11 -31.27
N ALA A 699 21.77 -17.17 -30.63
CA ALA A 699 21.34 -16.55 -29.37
C ALA A 699 19.96 -15.86 -29.46
N LEU A 700 19.46 -15.56 -30.67
CA LEU A 700 18.13 -14.99 -30.90
C LEU A 700 17.10 -16.02 -31.41
N ALA A 701 17.41 -17.32 -31.40
CA ALA A 701 16.51 -18.36 -31.89
C ALA A 701 15.12 -18.33 -31.24
N GLY A 702 15.04 -18.02 -29.95
CA GLY A 702 13.78 -17.93 -29.20
C GLY A 702 12.87 -16.76 -29.60
N TRP A 703 13.29 -15.86 -30.50
CA TRP A 703 12.44 -14.78 -31.02
C TRP A 703 11.50 -15.25 -32.13
N PHE A 704 11.70 -16.48 -32.62
CA PHE A 704 10.95 -17.03 -33.73
C PHE A 704 10.20 -18.28 -33.28
N ALA A 705 8.96 -18.44 -33.77
CA ALA A 705 8.13 -19.60 -33.44
C ALA A 705 8.78 -20.93 -33.91
N ASP A 706 9.48 -20.90 -35.05
CA ASP A 706 10.26 -22.04 -35.55
C ASP A 706 11.76 -21.89 -35.24
N ALA A 707 12.21 -22.67 -34.27
CA ALA A 707 13.63 -22.84 -33.93
C ALA A 707 14.34 -23.86 -34.85
N ALA A 708 13.61 -24.54 -35.73
CA ALA A 708 14.17 -25.53 -36.65
C ALA A 708 14.98 -24.86 -37.77
N GLY A 709 16.29 -25.16 -37.85
CA GLY A 709 17.18 -24.67 -38.90
C GLY A 709 18.62 -24.48 -38.43
N GLY A 710 19.54 -24.28 -39.39
CA GLY A 710 20.94 -23.96 -39.10
C GLY A 710 21.14 -22.47 -38.78
N TRP A 711 22.01 -22.16 -37.83
CA TRP A 711 22.36 -20.81 -37.41
C TRP A 711 23.83 -20.48 -37.73
N PRO A 712 24.19 -19.21 -37.96
CA PRO A 712 23.31 -18.04 -38.09
C PRO A 712 22.44 -18.11 -39.35
N ARG A 713 21.26 -17.48 -39.31
CA ARG A 713 20.30 -17.50 -40.44
C ARG A 713 19.92 -16.10 -40.90
N GLN A 714 19.39 -15.99 -42.12
CA GLN A 714 18.79 -14.75 -42.61
C GLN A 714 17.39 -14.53 -41.99
N GLU A 715 16.93 -13.29 -42.02
CA GLU A 715 15.59 -12.91 -41.53
C GLU A 715 14.49 -13.64 -42.32
N PRO A 716 13.76 -14.58 -41.72
CA PRO A 716 12.73 -15.35 -42.41
C PRO A 716 11.56 -14.48 -42.91
N HIS A 717 11.32 -13.32 -42.29
CA HIS A 717 10.23 -12.42 -42.65
C HIS A 717 10.68 -11.19 -43.46
N GLY A 718 11.87 -11.23 -44.08
CA GLY A 718 12.46 -10.11 -44.82
C GLY A 718 11.49 -9.42 -45.80
N PRO A 719 10.83 -10.16 -46.72
CA PRO A 719 9.87 -9.58 -47.66
C PRO A 719 8.66 -8.92 -46.97
N ALA A 720 8.18 -9.49 -45.86
CA ALA A 720 7.07 -8.90 -45.10
C ALA A 720 7.50 -7.60 -44.42
N ILE A 721 8.71 -7.57 -43.83
CA ILE A 721 9.30 -6.37 -43.23
C ILE A 721 9.46 -5.26 -44.28
N GLU A 722 10.02 -5.57 -45.45
CA GLU A 722 10.16 -4.61 -46.55
C GLU A 722 8.81 -4.01 -46.95
N LYS A 723 7.80 -4.86 -47.18
CA LYS A 723 6.44 -4.44 -47.51
C LYS A 723 5.80 -3.58 -46.41
N THR A 724 6.06 -3.89 -45.14
CA THR A 724 5.61 -3.06 -44.02
C THR A 724 6.25 -1.68 -44.03
N PHE A 725 7.55 -1.58 -44.32
CA PHE A 725 8.22 -0.28 -44.46
C PHE A 725 7.72 0.52 -45.67
N ASP A 726 7.40 -0.14 -46.79
CA ASP A 726 6.77 0.52 -47.94
C ASP A 726 5.39 1.09 -47.55
N GLY A 727 4.52 0.28 -46.94
CA GLY A 727 3.20 0.74 -46.51
C GLY A 727 3.26 1.88 -45.48
N LEU A 728 4.19 1.82 -44.52
CA LEU A 728 4.41 2.93 -43.59
C LEU A 728 4.96 4.19 -44.29
N GLY A 729 5.82 4.02 -45.30
CA GLY A 729 6.31 5.13 -46.12
C GLY A 729 5.20 5.80 -46.93
N GLU A 730 4.33 5.01 -47.56
CA GLU A 730 3.16 5.51 -48.29
C GLU A 730 2.21 6.31 -47.37
N LEU A 731 2.03 5.88 -46.12
CA LEU A 731 1.26 6.64 -45.14
C LEU A 731 1.90 8.00 -44.81
N ALA A 732 3.24 8.04 -44.73
CA ALA A 732 3.99 9.27 -44.48
C ALA A 732 3.85 10.29 -45.61
N ASP A 733 3.63 9.84 -46.85
CA ASP A 733 3.46 10.71 -48.02
C ASP A 733 1.99 11.00 -48.36
N SER A 734 1.04 10.35 -47.67
CA SER A 734 -0.40 10.49 -47.90
C SER A 734 -1.12 11.13 -46.70
N HIS A 735 -1.96 10.36 -46.01
CA HIS A 735 -2.87 10.83 -44.97
C HIS A 735 -2.18 11.26 -43.66
N LEU A 736 -0.90 10.91 -43.47
CA LEU A 736 -0.10 11.27 -42.30
C LEU A 736 1.03 12.25 -42.63
N SER A 737 1.09 12.79 -43.86
CA SER A 737 2.13 13.75 -44.27
C SER A 737 2.10 15.02 -43.42
N GLU A 738 0.92 15.59 -43.21
CA GLU A 738 0.72 16.80 -42.42
C GLU A 738 0.22 16.48 -40.99
N PRO A 739 0.53 17.33 -40.00
CA PRO A 739 -0.09 17.22 -38.67
C PRO A 739 -1.60 17.43 -38.78
N PHE A 740 -2.38 16.66 -38.03
CA PHE A 740 -3.80 16.97 -37.86
C PHE A 740 -3.96 18.25 -37.01
N ASP A 741 -4.63 19.28 -37.54
CA ASP A 741 -4.86 20.56 -36.85
C ASP A 741 -5.41 20.36 -35.42
N GLY A 742 -4.76 20.99 -34.43
CA GLY A 742 -5.15 20.89 -33.02
C GLY A 742 -4.56 19.68 -32.27
N THR A 743 -3.30 19.31 -32.56
CA THR A 743 -2.54 18.32 -31.77
C THR A 743 -2.57 18.65 -30.28
N ALA A 744 -2.68 17.63 -29.43
CA ALA A 744 -2.69 17.80 -27.97
C ALA A 744 -1.49 18.63 -27.49
N PRO A 745 -1.67 19.55 -26.53
CA PRO A 745 -0.62 20.46 -26.05
C PRO A 745 0.53 19.73 -25.34
N VAL A 746 0.34 18.46 -24.98
CA VAL A 746 1.38 17.59 -24.41
C VAL A 746 1.96 16.71 -25.51
N ASN A 747 3.26 16.44 -25.44
CA ASN A 747 4.00 15.61 -26.39
C ASN A 747 4.24 14.21 -25.79
N PRO A 748 3.24 13.30 -25.75
CA PRO A 748 3.46 11.95 -25.28
C PRO A 748 4.23 11.18 -26.37
N VAL A 749 5.56 11.14 -26.24
CA VAL A 749 6.37 10.26 -27.09
C VAL A 749 5.93 8.82 -26.82
N LEU A 750 5.83 7.96 -27.83
CA LEU A 750 5.72 6.48 -27.74
C LEU A 750 6.81 5.78 -26.89
N ARG A 751 7.62 6.53 -26.14
CA ARG A 751 8.39 6.00 -25.03
C ARG A 751 7.40 5.92 -23.86
N LEU A 752 7.18 4.72 -23.33
CA LEU A 752 6.34 4.43 -22.15
C LEU A 752 6.76 5.20 -20.86
N THR A 753 7.68 6.16 -20.96
CA THR A 753 8.09 7.07 -19.92
C THR A 753 7.40 8.43 -20.10
N PRO A 754 6.86 9.03 -19.03
CA PRO A 754 6.39 10.41 -19.09
C PRO A 754 7.50 11.32 -19.63
N PRO A 755 7.19 12.33 -20.47
CA PRO A 755 8.18 13.36 -20.81
C PRO A 755 8.65 14.08 -19.54
N GLU A 756 9.94 14.43 -19.52
CA GLU A 756 10.61 15.13 -18.40
C GLU A 756 9.96 16.48 -18.05
#